data_AF-A0A812WMZ8-F1
#
_entry.id   AF-A0A812WMZ8-F1
#
_cell.length_a   1.000
_cell.length_b   1.000
_cell.length_c   1.000
_cell.angle_alpha   90.00
_cell.angle_beta   90.00
_cell.angle_gamma   90.00
#
_symmetry.space_group_name_H-M   'P 1'
#
loop_
_entity.id
_entity.type
_entity.pdbx_description
1 polymer ?
#
loop_
_entity_poly.entity_id
_entity_poly.type
_entity_poly.pdbx_seq_one_letter_code
_entity_poly.pdbx_strand_id
1 'polypeptide(L)'
;MLSSALIAMSLMTQTAVGKMAVVRTFATKEEIGHLTQSITDWDATMPCAEAPTSQVDLILVYSRDIGTDPQAKATVEAYEASFAQGQNWTRCFAGIKNMSAGLVPEEDQYDEHGYAMNRHWVTGPNMVFIRSMEAFYTGAFVGEYSNIFWMEVDAVPVMSGWLNKFEEEAAEMPERNMAIRGSLYFGSNWQPFSYMMPTYVLNHVNGNAIYNLEHEWSKFLFNLIKAPENSQAHKFQNQLKVMEEMAFDTAYSAITVAAMTGSNTMLAEAWAARNGSATTYSSETQLVRNYANTLLNKSHDVGAYIRHGSISNLFDSIPGEEVTLGVAALSEQNDHFMSSIGTNHPFKKILMLTYDSSTAETLTIPAPGGDVTLSIEASEQGPMMHLCEVAAKVSTPWFAVATNYHIINAPVSLLMHMDQPVLPYLLASSSYCMDRPDCKAGLDQAEELFGIKLNYHHDVTEVLFNTTETESFCAAWTVATRNKSLEDCQLVSGPSADDFMAWKLSIDMSITGTPRERTRYGWRSWTTLWEPLPVDTRNCSVYGFEEYADNLAYISNCSLNVENASACNANGACKWEPMFETGVCLPDRPGLSTAVNIAVPTTTTTAVTTNETSEIPPGPEEMSASGLAVASLMIVTASAIQVFG
;
A
#
# COMPACT_ATOMS: atom_id res chain seq x y z
N MET A 1 11.26 -53.50 27.77
CA MET A 1 11.95 -52.93 26.60
C MET A 1 11.75 -51.42 26.66
N LEU A 2 12.75 -50.73 27.21
CA LEU A 2 12.81 -49.28 27.27
C LEU A 2 13.25 -48.76 25.90
N SER A 3 12.56 -47.74 25.37
CA SER A 3 13.13 -46.87 24.36
C SER A 3 13.04 -45.44 24.87
N SER A 4 14.14 -45.00 25.47
CA SER A 4 14.36 -43.64 25.92
C SER A 4 14.55 -42.75 24.70
N ALA A 5 13.61 -41.85 24.47
CA ALA A 5 13.81 -40.74 23.53
C ALA A 5 14.81 -39.76 24.18
N LEU A 6 16.02 -39.68 23.60
CA LEU A 6 16.94 -38.57 23.84
C LEU A 6 16.28 -37.29 23.32
N ILE A 7 15.76 -36.47 24.23
CA ILE A 7 15.58 -35.04 23.97
C ILE A 7 16.98 -34.45 24.04
N ALA A 8 17.62 -34.30 22.87
CA ALA A 8 18.79 -33.47 22.75
C ALA A 8 18.35 -32.01 22.97
N MET A 9 18.43 -31.52 24.21
CA MET A 9 18.50 -30.09 24.46
C MET A 9 19.77 -29.59 23.77
N SER A 10 19.61 -29.10 22.54
CA SER A 10 20.60 -28.24 21.93
C SER A 10 20.63 -26.98 22.79
N LEU A 11 21.57 -26.90 23.75
CA LEU A 11 21.98 -25.61 24.28
C LEU A 11 22.54 -24.84 23.09
N MET A 12 21.70 -24.04 22.43
CA MET A 12 22.19 -22.92 21.65
C MET A 12 22.94 -22.04 22.65
N THR A 13 24.26 -22.16 22.64
CA THR A 13 25.11 -21.12 23.19
C THR A 13 24.75 -19.86 22.42
N GLN A 14 23.89 -19.02 22.98
CA GLN A 14 23.66 -17.67 22.48
C GLN A 14 25.03 -17.01 22.43
N THR A 15 25.58 -16.90 21.22
CA THR A 15 26.68 -16.00 20.96
C THR A 15 26.16 -14.63 21.39
N ALA A 16 26.85 -13.99 22.33
CA ALA A 16 26.45 -12.67 22.77
C ALA A 16 26.39 -11.77 21.53
N VAL A 17 25.18 -11.35 21.15
CA VAL A 17 25.01 -10.38 20.07
C VAL A 17 25.76 -9.13 20.52
N GLY A 18 26.61 -8.58 19.65
CA GLY A 18 27.26 -7.30 19.94
C GLY A 18 26.19 -6.24 20.25
N LYS A 19 26.59 -5.12 20.85
CA LYS A 19 25.65 -4.04 21.19
C LYS A 19 24.76 -3.68 19.99
N MET A 20 23.47 -3.43 20.23
CA MET A 20 22.46 -3.18 19.19
C MET A 20 21.80 -1.81 19.38
N ALA A 21 21.12 -1.30 18.35
CA ALA A 21 20.32 -0.08 18.47
C ALA A 21 18.96 -0.19 17.76
N VAL A 22 17.97 0.50 18.30
CA VAL A 22 16.75 0.88 17.57
C VAL A 22 16.92 2.33 17.14
N VAL A 23 16.82 2.59 15.84
CA VAL A 23 16.96 3.93 15.27
C VAL A 23 15.57 4.45 14.91
N ARG A 24 15.11 5.45 15.64
CA ARG A 24 13.80 6.07 15.48
C ARG A 24 13.94 7.43 14.80
N THR A 25 13.48 7.54 13.56
CA THR A 25 13.57 8.79 12.79
C THR A 25 12.30 9.62 12.91
N PHE A 26 12.45 10.95 12.80
CA PHE A 26 11.34 11.91 12.76
C PHE A 26 11.79 13.22 12.09
N ALA A 27 10.87 13.90 11.41
CA ALA A 27 11.16 15.10 10.62
C ALA A 27 10.03 16.15 10.73
N THR A 28 8.78 15.75 10.48
CA THR A 28 7.65 16.68 10.40
C THR A 28 7.02 16.96 11.77
N LYS A 29 6.19 18.00 11.84
CA LYS A 29 5.43 18.32 13.06
C LYS A 29 4.49 17.19 13.49
N GLU A 30 3.90 16.50 12.52
CA GLU A 30 3.05 15.34 12.79
C GLU A 30 3.87 14.19 13.37
N GLU A 31 5.03 13.91 12.79
CA GLU A 31 5.93 12.85 13.27
C GLU A 31 6.50 13.15 14.66
N ILE A 32 6.78 14.42 14.98
CA ILE A 32 7.11 14.85 16.36
C ILE A 32 5.94 14.52 17.32
N GLY A 33 4.70 14.74 16.88
CA GLY A 33 3.49 14.37 17.62
C GLY A 33 3.39 12.86 17.86
N HIS A 34 3.58 12.05 16.82
CA HIS A 34 3.58 10.59 16.90
C HIS A 34 4.69 10.04 17.80
N LEU A 35 5.90 10.62 17.72
CA LEU A 35 7.00 10.25 18.61
C LEU A 35 6.66 10.59 20.06
N THR A 36 6.06 11.75 20.32
CA THR A 36 5.62 12.12 21.67
C THR A 36 4.57 11.16 22.23
N GLN A 37 3.61 10.74 21.40
CA GLN A 37 2.57 9.77 21.76
C GLN A 37 3.16 8.38 22.08
N SER A 38 4.22 7.99 21.37
CA SER A 38 4.87 6.68 21.52
C SER A 38 5.37 6.41 22.95
N ILE A 39 5.72 7.44 23.74
CA ILE A 39 6.07 7.30 25.16
C ILE A 39 4.93 6.64 25.95
N THR A 40 3.69 7.05 25.67
CA THR A 40 2.50 6.52 26.35
C THR A 40 2.11 5.16 25.77
N ASP A 41 2.22 5.00 24.45
CA ASP A 41 1.81 3.77 23.78
C ASP A 41 2.72 2.58 24.15
N TRP A 42 4.01 2.82 24.44
CA TRP A 42 4.93 1.78 24.88
C TRP A 42 4.68 1.28 26.30
N ASP A 43 3.93 2.01 27.13
CA ASP A 43 3.46 1.46 28.40
C ASP A 43 2.30 0.47 28.20
N ALA A 44 1.49 0.66 27.15
CA ALA A 44 0.43 -0.28 26.76
C ALA A 44 1.00 -1.50 26.00
N THR A 45 1.99 -1.26 25.12
CA THR A 45 2.66 -2.27 24.29
C THR A 45 4.16 -2.29 24.62
N MET A 46 4.49 -2.95 25.74
CA MET A 46 5.82 -2.95 26.35
C MET A 46 6.92 -3.44 25.39
N PRO A 47 8.03 -2.70 25.17
CA PRO A 47 9.10 -3.12 24.27
C PRO A 47 9.67 -4.49 24.56
N CYS A 48 9.80 -4.84 25.83
CA CYS A 48 10.35 -6.12 26.25
C CYS A 48 9.44 -6.82 27.26
N ALA A 49 9.24 -8.13 27.10
CA ALA A 49 8.59 -8.96 28.10
C ALA A 49 9.54 -9.19 29.29
N GLU A 50 10.81 -9.45 28.98
CA GLU A 50 11.94 -9.54 29.90
C GLU A 50 13.05 -8.62 29.40
N ALA A 51 13.90 -8.12 30.30
CA ALA A 51 15.02 -7.27 29.89
C ALA A 51 15.88 -7.99 28.83
N PRO A 52 16.20 -7.34 27.69
CA PRO A 52 17.05 -7.95 26.67
C PRO A 52 18.37 -8.43 27.24
N THR A 53 18.90 -9.54 26.74
CA THR A 53 20.21 -10.05 27.20
C THR A 53 21.37 -9.21 26.64
N SER A 54 21.13 -8.57 25.50
CA SER A 54 22.02 -7.67 24.78
C SER A 54 21.79 -6.22 25.20
N GLN A 55 22.82 -5.40 25.09
CA GLN A 55 22.69 -3.96 25.30
C GLN A 55 22.04 -3.32 24.07
N VAL A 56 20.79 -2.89 24.20
CA VAL A 56 20.05 -2.21 23.13
C VAL A 56 19.86 -0.73 23.47
N ASP A 57 20.43 0.17 22.67
CA ASP A 57 20.17 1.61 22.81
C ASP A 57 19.00 2.06 21.93
N LEU A 58 18.28 3.09 22.37
CA LEU A 58 17.35 3.83 21.52
C LEU A 58 18.04 5.09 20.98
N ILE A 59 18.10 5.24 19.66
CA ILE A 59 18.71 6.40 18.99
C ILE A 59 17.63 7.20 18.28
N LEU A 60 17.40 8.42 18.73
CA LEU A 60 16.46 9.36 18.12
C LEU A 60 17.18 10.19 17.05
N VAL A 61 16.71 10.15 15.80
CA VAL A 61 17.30 10.90 14.69
C VAL A 61 16.31 11.91 14.15
N TYR A 62 16.62 13.19 14.32
CA TYR A 62 15.85 14.27 13.72
C TYR A 62 16.42 14.64 12.35
N SER A 63 15.57 14.89 11.36
CA SER A 63 16.03 15.21 9.99
C SER A 63 16.85 16.51 9.94
N ARG A 64 16.46 17.53 10.71
CA ARG A 64 17.18 18.81 10.81
C ARG A 64 18.06 18.87 12.07
N ASP A 65 18.52 20.06 12.41
CA ASP A 65 19.23 20.32 13.67
C ASP A 65 18.23 20.43 14.85
N ILE A 66 18.32 19.48 15.79
CA ILE A 66 17.52 19.44 17.03
C ILE A 66 17.67 20.74 17.81
N GLY A 67 18.86 21.35 17.82
CA GLY A 67 19.12 22.59 18.53
C GLY A 67 18.33 23.80 18.00
N THR A 68 17.84 23.71 16.77
CA THR A 68 17.13 24.80 16.08
C THR A 68 15.61 24.66 16.04
N ASP A 69 15.08 23.45 16.29
CA ASP A 69 13.64 23.20 16.37
C ASP A 69 13.21 22.97 17.84
N PRO A 70 12.50 23.94 18.46
CA PRO A 70 12.07 23.82 19.85
C PRO A 70 11.13 22.63 20.13
N GLN A 71 10.32 22.21 19.15
CA GLN A 71 9.40 21.09 19.33
C GLN A 71 10.18 19.77 19.30
N ALA A 72 11.06 19.59 18.32
CA ALA A 72 11.92 18.41 18.24
C ALA A 72 12.80 18.29 19.51
N LYS A 73 13.40 19.39 19.96
CA LYS A 73 14.20 19.44 21.18
C LYS A 73 13.39 19.03 22.41
N ALA A 74 12.20 19.61 22.59
CA ALA A 74 11.34 19.29 23.73
C ALA A 74 10.93 17.80 23.74
N THR A 75 10.65 17.21 22.56
CA THR A 75 10.34 15.78 22.46
C THR A 75 11.54 14.91 22.82
N VAL A 76 12.75 15.23 22.36
CA VAL A 76 13.98 14.49 22.76
C VAL A 76 14.24 14.61 24.26
N GLU A 77 14.14 15.81 24.83
CA GLU A 77 14.31 16.04 26.27
C GLU A 77 13.26 15.28 27.10
N ALA A 78 12.03 15.12 26.57
CA ALA A 78 10.99 14.32 27.21
C ALA A 78 11.37 12.82 27.27
N TYR A 79 11.92 12.27 26.19
CA TYR A 79 12.44 10.89 26.17
C TYR A 79 13.57 10.69 27.18
N GLU A 80 14.54 11.60 27.21
CA GLU A 80 15.65 11.56 28.16
C GLU A 80 15.18 11.69 29.61
N ALA A 81 14.20 12.56 29.87
CA ALA A 81 13.58 12.70 31.18
C ALA A 81 12.82 11.44 31.61
N SER A 82 12.03 10.83 30.71
CA SER A 82 11.34 9.56 30.96
C SER A 82 12.33 8.44 31.31
N PHE A 83 13.46 8.37 30.61
CA PHE A 83 14.53 7.43 30.90
C PHE A 83 15.16 7.64 32.28
N ALA A 84 15.51 8.90 32.60
CA ALA A 84 16.07 9.26 33.91
C ALA A 84 15.09 9.00 35.08
N GLN A 85 13.79 9.11 34.83
CA GLN A 85 12.74 8.82 35.81
C GLN A 85 12.46 7.32 35.98
N GLY A 86 12.96 6.46 35.07
CA GLY A 86 12.77 5.02 35.15
C GLY A 86 11.35 4.55 34.83
N GLN A 87 10.71 5.13 33.81
CA GLN A 87 9.43 4.62 33.31
C GLN A 87 9.51 3.13 32.91
N ASN A 88 8.37 2.43 32.88
CA ASN A 88 8.38 0.97 32.74
C ASN A 88 9.07 0.48 31.47
N TRP A 89 8.87 1.16 30.34
CA TRP A 89 9.51 0.81 29.07
C TRP A 89 11.03 1.06 29.05
N THR A 90 11.55 1.96 29.89
CA THR A 90 12.96 2.38 29.83
C THR A 90 13.91 1.28 30.29
N ARG A 91 13.43 0.37 31.14
CA ARG A 91 14.17 -0.85 31.55
C ARG A 91 14.53 -1.77 30.38
N CYS A 92 13.86 -1.62 29.24
CA CYS A 92 14.11 -2.41 28.04
C CYS A 92 15.32 -1.90 27.25
N PHE A 93 15.78 -0.68 27.49
CA PHE A 93 16.90 -0.08 26.77
C PHE A 93 18.08 0.16 27.72
N ALA A 94 19.30 -0.01 27.20
CA ALA A 94 20.54 0.27 27.92
C ALA A 94 20.84 1.78 28.00
N GLY A 95 20.35 2.55 27.03
CA GLY A 95 20.52 4.00 26.99
C GLY A 95 19.67 4.66 25.89
N ILE A 96 19.57 5.98 25.97
CA ILE A 96 19.02 6.83 24.91
C ILE A 96 20.13 7.72 24.38
N LYS A 97 20.18 7.84 23.05
CA LYS A 97 21.02 8.79 22.34
C LYS A 97 20.19 9.56 21.34
N ASN A 98 20.70 10.70 20.89
CA ASN A 98 20.09 11.47 19.83
C ASN A 98 21.14 11.98 18.84
N MET A 99 20.73 12.25 17.60
CA MET A 99 21.55 12.95 16.61
C MET A 99 20.68 13.75 15.65
N SER A 100 21.29 14.75 15.03
CA SER A 100 20.72 15.54 13.94
C SER A 100 21.28 15.05 12.60
N ALA A 101 20.42 14.77 11.62
CA ALA A 101 20.88 14.52 10.24
C ALA A 101 21.32 15.81 9.54
N GLY A 102 20.87 16.97 10.03
CA GLY A 102 21.36 18.28 9.61
C GLY A 102 20.97 18.65 8.18
N LEU A 103 19.84 18.15 7.70
CA LEU A 103 19.34 18.45 6.36
C LEU A 103 18.93 19.92 6.25
N VAL A 104 19.27 20.54 5.12
CA VAL A 104 18.76 21.87 4.75
C VAL A 104 17.34 21.76 4.20
N PRO A 105 16.54 22.84 4.18
CA PRO A 105 15.16 22.79 3.69
C PRO A 105 15.01 22.20 2.28
N GLU A 106 15.99 22.39 1.41
CA GLU A 106 16.00 21.85 0.05
C GLU A 106 16.20 20.33 0.02
N GLU A 107 16.90 19.76 1.00
CA GLU A 107 17.10 18.31 1.16
C GLU A 107 15.95 17.68 1.97
N ASP A 108 15.44 18.40 2.96
CA ASP A 108 14.41 17.97 3.90
C ASP A 108 13.00 18.04 3.30
N GLN A 109 12.84 17.37 2.15
CA GLN A 109 11.58 17.29 1.43
C GLN A 109 10.78 16.10 1.96
N TYR A 110 9.79 16.40 2.80
CA TYR A 110 8.76 15.48 3.27
C TYR A 110 7.43 16.01 2.75
N ASP A 111 7.01 15.49 1.60
CA ASP A 111 5.77 15.92 0.97
C ASP A 111 4.78 14.76 0.95
N GLU A 112 3.82 14.82 1.88
CA GLU A 112 2.70 13.87 1.95
C GLU A 112 1.86 13.82 0.66
N HIS A 113 1.90 14.87 -0.15
CA HIS A 113 1.22 14.97 -1.45
C HIS A 113 2.18 14.74 -2.63
N GLY A 114 3.49 14.65 -2.35
CA GLY A 114 4.57 14.66 -3.35
C GLY A 114 4.73 13.34 -4.07
N TYR A 115 4.29 12.23 -3.49
CA TYR A 115 4.33 10.90 -4.13
C TYR A 115 3.70 10.90 -5.54
N ALA A 116 2.66 11.70 -5.75
CA ALA A 116 1.94 11.79 -7.02
C ALA A 116 2.50 12.87 -7.96
N MET A 117 3.09 13.95 -7.44
CA MET A 117 3.37 15.17 -8.21
C MET A 117 4.84 15.61 -8.18
N ASN A 118 5.58 15.24 -7.13
CA ASN A 118 6.97 15.61 -6.90
C ASN A 118 7.86 14.38 -6.95
N ARG A 119 8.54 14.16 -8.08
CA ARG A 119 9.49 13.06 -8.25
C ARG A 119 10.60 12.98 -7.18
N HIS A 120 10.83 14.05 -6.43
CA HIS A 120 11.85 14.14 -5.37
C HIS A 120 11.29 13.94 -3.95
N TRP A 121 10.08 13.41 -3.81
CA TRP A 121 9.46 13.16 -2.49
C TRP A 121 10.30 12.24 -1.58
N VAL A 122 11.15 11.39 -2.15
CA VAL A 122 12.04 10.47 -1.41
C VAL A 122 13.29 11.13 -0.86
N THR A 123 13.62 12.36 -1.27
CA THR A 123 14.93 12.97 -0.99
C THR A 123 15.19 13.14 0.51
N GLY A 124 14.22 13.66 1.26
CA GLY A 124 14.35 13.84 2.72
C GLY A 124 14.63 12.53 3.45
N PRO A 125 13.72 11.53 3.39
CA PRO A 125 13.91 10.22 4.01
C PRO A 125 15.23 9.54 3.63
N ASN A 126 15.57 9.54 2.33
CA ASN A 126 16.81 8.96 1.82
C ASN A 126 18.04 9.63 2.44
N MET A 127 18.04 10.96 2.54
CA MET A 127 19.16 11.70 3.11
C MET A 127 19.28 11.48 4.61
N VAL A 128 18.18 11.37 5.36
CA VAL A 128 18.22 11.00 6.78
C VAL A 128 18.83 9.60 6.97
N PHE A 129 18.39 8.62 6.17
CA PHE A 129 18.98 7.27 6.19
C PHE A 129 20.48 7.30 5.92
N ILE A 130 20.88 8.01 4.87
CA ILE A 130 22.28 8.18 4.48
C ILE A 130 23.12 8.79 5.62
N ARG A 131 22.67 9.90 6.21
CA ARG A 131 23.39 10.61 7.30
C ARG A 131 23.50 9.75 8.55
N SER A 132 22.47 8.95 8.82
CA SER A 132 22.47 8.01 9.93
C SER A 132 23.47 6.88 9.70
N MET A 133 23.45 6.28 8.51
CA MET A 133 24.42 5.22 8.15
C MET A 133 25.86 5.74 8.12
N GLU A 134 26.11 7.01 7.75
CA GLU A 134 27.41 7.66 7.95
C GLU A 134 27.84 7.67 9.41
N ALA A 135 26.93 8.00 10.34
CA ALA A 135 27.24 7.96 11.77
C ALA A 135 27.65 6.56 12.25
N PHE A 136 27.05 5.49 11.72
CA PHE A 136 27.38 4.11 12.06
C PHE A 136 28.65 3.57 11.37
N TYR A 137 28.92 3.94 10.12
CA TYR A 137 30.05 3.39 9.37
C TYR A 137 31.34 4.21 9.45
N THR A 138 31.24 5.52 9.63
CA THR A 138 32.41 6.41 9.59
C THR A 138 32.40 7.52 10.64
N GLY A 139 31.30 7.66 11.40
CA GLY A 139 31.07 8.77 12.32
C GLY A 139 30.99 8.38 13.80
N ALA A 140 30.05 9.00 14.50
CA ALA A 140 29.96 9.01 15.96
C ALA A 140 29.71 7.63 16.61
N PHE A 141 29.21 6.66 15.85
CA PHE A 141 28.84 5.32 16.32
C PHE A 141 29.70 4.21 15.71
N VAL A 142 30.85 4.56 15.11
CA VAL A 142 31.66 3.59 14.36
C VAL A 142 32.14 2.44 15.26
N GLY A 143 31.86 1.21 14.83
CA GLY A 143 32.22 -0.01 15.56
C GLY A 143 31.51 -0.18 16.91
N GLU A 144 30.52 0.66 17.24
CA GLU A 144 29.78 0.55 18.50
C GLU A 144 28.67 -0.50 18.42
N TYR A 145 28.01 -0.62 17.27
CA TYR A 145 26.84 -1.48 17.09
C TYR A 145 27.08 -2.56 16.05
N SER A 146 26.62 -3.78 16.34
CA SER A 146 26.64 -4.89 15.40
C SER A 146 25.43 -4.87 14.46
N ASN A 147 24.26 -4.54 15.01
CA ASN A 147 22.98 -4.52 14.31
C ASN A 147 22.18 -3.30 14.71
N ILE A 148 21.42 -2.76 13.76
CA ILE A 148 20.40 -1.75 14.04
C ILE A 148 19.06 -2.18 13.49
N PHE A 149 17.99 -1.87 14.20
CA PHE A 149 16.64 -1.89 13.67
C PHE A 149 16.27 -0.46 13.26
N TRP A 150 16.13 -0.23 11.96
CA TRP A 150 15.62 1.04 11.44
C TRP A 150 14.11 1.05 11.62
N MET A 151 13.60 2.01 12.38
CA MET A 151 12.20 2.08 12.77
C MET A 151 11.67 3.47 12.47
N GLU A 152 11.11 3.63 11.28
CA GLU A 152 10.43 4.85 10.84
C GLU A 152 9.19 5.12 11.71
N VAL A 153 8.75 6.37 11.75
CA VAL A 153 7.70 6.81 12.67
C VAL A 153 6.36 6.10 12.47
N ASP A 154 6.07 5.64 11.25
CA ASP A 154 4.88 4.87 10.88
C ASP A 154 5.05 3.36 11.09
N ALA A 155 6.18 2.91 11.66
CA ALA A 155 6.30 1.61 12.30
C ALA A 155 5.82 1.69 13.75
N VAL A 156 4.81 0.88 14.09
CA VAL A 156 4.07 0.96 15.35
C VAL A 156 4.07 -0.41 16.03
N PRO A 157 4.55 -0.51 17.29
CA PRO A 157 4.42 -1.75 18.04
C PRO A 157 2.97 -2.11 18.29
N VAL A 158 2.61 -3.36 17.99
CA VAL A 158 1.27 -3.92 18.20
C VAL A 158 1.28 -5.10 19.17
N MET A 159 2.47 -5.62 19.49
CA MET A 159 2.65 -6.68 20.47
C MET A 159 3.82 -6.38 21.41
N SER A 160 3.63 -6.66 22.69
CA SER A 160 4.70 -6.55 23.70
C SER A 160 5.83 -7.56 23.41
N GLY A 161 7.05 -7.23 23.82
CA GLY A 161 8.21 -8.10 23.61
C GLY A 161 8.87 -7.98 22.23
N TRP A 162 8.51 -6.96 21.46
CA TRP A 162 9.09 -6.72 20.12
C TRP A 162 10.61 -6.53 20.15
N LEU A 163 11.17 -5.97 21.23
CA LEU A 163 12.61 -5.82 21.39
C LEU A 163 13.31 -7.17 21.65
N ASN A 164 12.65 -8.08 22.36
CA ASN A 164 13.15 -9.45 22.51
C ASN A 164 13.16 -10.16 21.15
N LYS A 165 12.14 -9.93 20.31
CA LYS A 165 12.11 -10.48 18.96
C LYS A 165 13.20 -9.89 18.06
N PHE A 166 13.47 -8.59 18.17
CA PHE A 166 14.60 -7.97 17.49
C PHE A 166 15.94 -8.63 17.86
N GLU A 167 16.20 -8.82 19.16
CA GLU A 167 17.40 -9.49 19.64
C GLU A 167 17.53 -10.93 19.13
N GLU A 168 16.46 -11.71 19.21
CA GLU A 168 16.40 -13.08 18.68
C GLU A 168 16.76 -13.10 17.19
N GLU A 169 16.12 -12.25 16.39
CA GLU A 169 16.31 -12.26 14.95
C GLU A 169 17.68 -11.74 14.52
N ALA A 170 18.24 -10.75 15.22
CA ALA A 170 19.58 -10.22 14.99
C ALA A 170 20.66 -11.27 15.32
N ALA A 171 20.46 -12.09 16.37
CA ALA A 171 21.38 -13.17 16.72
C ALA A 171 21.50 -14.23 15.61
N GLU A 172 20.43 -14.48 14.86
CA GLU A 172 20.42 -15.46 13.76
C GLU A 172 21.12 -14.95 12.48
N MET A 173 21.25 -13.63 12.31
CA MET A 173 21.71 -13.03 11.05
C MET A 173 23.12 -13.46 10.63
N PRO A 174 24.14 -13.49 11.52
CA PRO A 174 25.49 -13.91 11.14
C PRO A 174 25.55 -15.36 10.66
N GLU A 175 24.89 -16.28 11.37
CA GLU A 175 24.89 -17.71 11.03
C GLU A 175 24.20 -18.01 9.69
N ARG A 176 23.22 -17.17 9.32
CA ARG A 176 22.46 -17.30 8.07
C ARG A 176 22.95 -16.39 6.94
N ASN A 177 24.10 -15.74 7.12
CA ASN A 177 24.72 -14.82 6.16
C ASN A 177 23.75 -13.71 5.68
N MET A 178 23.01 -13.12 6.64
CA MET A 178 22.03 -12.06 6.38
C MET A 178 22.67 -10.69 6.55
N ALA A 179 22.55 -9.85 5.51
CA ALA A 179 22.94 -8.45 5.55
C ALA A 179 21.79 -7.58 6.07
N ILE A 180 20.59 -7.85 5.53
CA ILE A 180 19.37 -7.13 5.83
C ILE A 180 18.27 -8.17 6.04
N ARG A 181 17.47 -7.98 7.10
CA ARG A 181 16.31 -8.81 7.41
C ARG A 181 15.12 -7.91 7.70
N GLY A 182 14.02 -8.08 6.98
CA GLY A 182 12.86 -7.22 7.10
C GLY A 182 11.64 -7.82 6.44
N SER A 183 10.62 -7.00 6.22
CA SER A 183 9.36 -7.44 5.62
C SER A 183 9.28 -7.07 4.16
N LEU A 184 8.88 -8.01 3.30
CA LEU A 184 8.29 -7.69 2.01
C LEU A 184 6.90 -7.06 2.21
N TYR A 185 6.29 -6.57 1.14
CA TYR A 185 4.95 -5.99 1.18
C TYR A 185 3.87 -7.07 1.43
N PHE A 186 3.12 -6.94 2.53
CA PHE A 186 1.99 -7.83 2.91
C PHE A 186 0.61 -7.20 2.65
N GLY A 187 0.57 -5.96 2.18
CA GLY A 187 -0.68 -5.32 1.79
C GLY A 187 -1.27 -5.92 0.50
N SER A 188 -2.51 -5.53 0.19
CA SER A 188 -3.21 -5.98 -1.03
C SER A 188 -3.06 -5.04 -2.20
N ASN A 189 -2.64 -3.80 -1.97
CA ASN A 189 -2.91 -2.74 -2.95
C ASN A 189 -2.19 -2.99 -4.25
N TRP A 190 -1.02 -3.62 -4.17
CA TRP A 190 -0.22 -3.93 -5.33
C TRP A 190 -0.76 -5.15 -6.08
N GLN A 191 -1.59 -5.99 -5.48
CA GLN A 191 -2.03 -7.25 -6.08
C GLN A 191 -2.64 -7.08 -7.48
N PRO A 192 -3.57 -6.13 -7.74
CA PRO A 192 -4.22 -6.00 -9.04
C PRO A 192 -3.27 -5.61 -10.19
N PHE A 193 -2.10 -5.03 -9.88
CA PHE A 193 -1.12 -4.56 -10.86
C PHE A 193 0.29 -5.07 -10.60
N SER A 194 0.44 -6.05 -9.69
CA SER A 194 1.71 -6.65 -9.31
C SER A 194 2.44 -7.22 -10.53
N TYR A 195 1.71 -7.80 -11.48
CA TYR A 195 2.26 -8.30 -12.74
C TYR A 195 2.87 -7.20 -13.64
N MET A 196 2.51 -5.94 -13.43
CA MET A 196 3.07 -4.78 -14.13
C MET A 196 4.25 -4.16 -13.37
N MET A 197 4.57 -4.65 -12.17
CA MET A 197 5.67 -4.13 -11.39
C MET A 197 6.99 -4.85 -11.72
N PRO A 198 8.12 -4.12 -11.71
CA PRO A 198 9.42 -4.75 -11.74
C PRO A 198 9.65 -5.67 -10.52
N THR A 199 10.37 -6.76 -10.73
CA THR A 199 10.67 -7.74 -9.66
C THR A 199 11.35 -7.14 -8.43
N TYR A 200 12.21 -6.13 -8.60
CA TYR A 200 12.88 -5.49 -7.46
C TYR A 200 11.90 -4.70 -6.58
N VAL A 201 10.78 -4.21 -7.13
CA VAL A 201 9.72 -3.56 -6.35
C VAL A 201 8.93 -4.62 -5.59
N LEU A 202 8.55 -5.72 -6.22
CA LEU A 202 7.80 -6.77 -5.53
C LEU A 202 8.61 -7.44 -4.40
N ASN A 203 9.93 -7.54 -4.57
CA ASN A 203 10.81 -8.26 -3.66
C ASN A 203 11.67 -7.34 -2.79
N HIS A 204 11.40 -6.02 -2.73
CA HIS A 204 12.14 -5.15 -1.82
C HIS A 204 11.73 -5.45 -0.37
N VAL A 205 12.73 -5.60 0.48
CA VAL A 205 12.55 -5.49 1.93
C VAL A 205 12.29 -4.02 2.23
N ASN A 206 11.24 -3.73 2.98
CA ASN A 206 10.93 -2.36 3.42
C ASN A 206 12.05 -1.77 4.30
N GLY A 207 12.19 -0.45 4.26
CA GLY A 207 13.14 0.31 5.08
C GLY A 207 13.08 0.03 6.58
N ASN A 208 11.91 -0.36 7.12
CA ASN A 208 11.77 -0.85 8.48
C ASN A 208 12.35 -2.27 8.60
N ALA A 209 13.66 -2.36 8.76
CA ALA A 209 14.39 -3.61 8.73
C ALA A 209 15.55 -3.63 9.73
N ILE A 210 16.04 -4.83 9.99
CA ILE A 210 17.28 -5.07 10.73
C ILE A 210 18.44 -5.03 9.74
N TYR A 211 19.42 -4.17 10.02
CA TYR A 211 20.65 -4.03 9.26
C TYR A 211 21.81 -4.58 10.08
N ASN A 212 22.47 -5.61 9.55
CA ASN A 212 23.73 -6.12 10.09
C ASN A 212 24.86 -5.22 9.58
N LEU A 213 25.40 -4.38 10.47
CA LEU A 213 26.44 -3.41 10.16
C LEU A 213 27.79 -4.08 9.91
N GLU A 214 28.01 -5.28 10.45
CA GLU A 214 29.25 -6.04 10.27
C GLU A 214 29.31 -6.75 8.92
N HIS A 215 28.16 -7.00 8.29
CA HIS A 215 28.07 -7.72 7.01
C HIS A 215 28.65 -6.92 5.84
N GLU A 216 29.50 -7.56 5.03
CA GLU A 216 30.22 -6.93 3.92
C GLU A 216 29.31 -6.44 2.78
N TRP A 217 28.13 -7.04 2.62
CA TRP A 217 27.10 -6.57 1.69
C TRP A 217 26.45 -5.26 2.14
N SER A 218 26.11 -5.11 3.43
CA SER A 218 25.55 -3.86 3.97
C SER A 218 26.53 -2.70 3.79
N LYS A 219 27.81 -2.93 4.10
CA LYS A 219 28.91 -1.97 3.85
C LYS A 219 29.04 -1.63 2.37
N PHE A 220 28.95 -2.63 1.48
CA PHE A 220 29.03 -2.42 0.03
C PHE A 220 27.90 -1.54 -0.47
N LEU A 221 26.66 -1.82 -0.07
CA LEU A 221 25.47 -1.04 -0.42
C LEU A 221 25.62 0.42 0.03
N PHE A 222 26.03 0.65 1.28
CA PHE A 222 26.29 1.99 1.80
C PHE A 222 27.38 2.73 1.00
N ASN A 223 28.53 2.08 0.77
CA ASN A 223 29.64 2.68 0.02
C ASN A 223 29.27 2.99 -1.44
N LEU A 224 28.43 2.17 -2.04
CA LEU A 224 27.90 2.40 -3.38
C LEU A 224 27.00 3.63 -3.40
N ILE A 225 26.16 3.83 -2.36
CA ILE A 225 25.32 5.03 -2.23
C ILE A 225 26.15 6.30 -1.91
N LYS A 226 27.28 6.16 -1.22
CA LYS A 226 28.15 7.28 -0.86
C LYS A 226 29.26 7.57 -1.85
N ALA A 227 29.24 6.93 -3.02
CA ALA A 227 30.36 6.97 -3.92
C ALA A 227 30.65 8.42 -4.41
N PRO A 228 31.93 8.85 -4.44
CA PRO A 228 32.28 10.20 -4.88
C PRO A 228 31.84 10.48 -6.31
N GLU A 229 31.47 11.72 -6.63
CA GLU A 229 30.90 12.13 -7.93
C GLU A 229 31.66 11.62 -9.17
N ASN A 230 32.98 11.51 -9.06
CA ASN A 230 33.85 11.10 -10.16
C ASN A 230 34.11 9.59 -10.25
N SER A 231 33.55 8.80 -9.35
CA SER A 231 33.75 7.34 -9.29
C SER A 231 32.85 6.59 -10.28
N GLN A 232 33.27 5.39 -10.69
CA GLN A 232 32.43 4.50 -11.49
C GLN A 232 31.13 4.12 -10.77
N ALA A 233 31.21 3.98 -9.44
CA ALA A 233 30.07 3.76 -8.56
C ALA A 233 29.07 4.93 -8.60
N HIS A 234 29.53 6.19 -8.61
CA HIS A 234 28.64 7.34 -8.73
C HIS A 234 28.01 7.48 -10.12
N LYS A 235 28.77 7.19 -11.19
CA LYS A 235 28.19 7.10 -12.53
C LYS A 235 27.06 6.08 -12.58
N PHE A 236 27.23 4.95 -11.90
CA PHE A 236 26.20 3.93 -11.76
C PHE A 236 24.98 4.43 -10.96
N GLN A 237 25.18 5.16 -9.86
CA GLN A 237 24.07 5.78 -9.11
C GLN A 237 23.27 6.76 -9.96
N ASN A 238 23.93 7.64 -10.71
CA ASN A 238 23.28 8.63 -11.57
C ASN A 238 22.51 7.97 -12.72
N GLN A 239 23.03 6.86 -13.27
CA GLN A 239 22.32 6.09 -14.29
C GLN A 239 21.03 5.47 -13.78
N LEU A 240 21.03 5.01 -12.53
CA LEU A 240 19.86 4.42 -11.89
C LEU A 240 18.95 5.45 -11.22
N LYS A 241 19.37 6.72 -11.13
CA LYS A 241 18.72 7.79 -10.35
C LYS A 241 18.28 7.34 -8.95
N VAL A 242 19.08 6.45 -8.36
CA VAL A 242 18.74 5.55 -7.24
C VAL A 242 18.14 6.28 -6.04
N MET A 243 18.60 7.49 -5.77
CA MET A 243 18.31 8.20 -4.52
C MET A 243 17.52 9.50 -4.73
N GLU A 244 17.38 9.96 -5.97
CA GLU A 244 16.60 11.17 -6.29
C GLU A 244 15.14 10.87 -6.59
N GLU A 245 14.86 9.68 -7.14
CA GLU A 245 13.52 9.29 -7.61
C GLU A 245 13.04 7.94 -7.02
N MET A 246 13.87 7.27 -6.21
CA MET A 246 13.58 5.96 -5.62
C MET A 246 13.95 5.93 -4.14
N ALA A 247 13.14 5.26 -3.32
CA ALA A 247 13.42 5.06 -1.91
C ALA A 247 14.63 4.13 -1.71
N PHE A 248 15.43 4.37 -0.67
CA PHE A 248 16.69 3.67 -0.43
C PHE A 248 16.55 2.14 -0.33
N ASP A 249 15.41 1.65 0.16
CA ASP A 249 15.10 0.24 0.33
C ASP A 249 14.80 -0.45 -1.02
N THR A 250 14.05 0.23 -1.88
CA THR A 250 13.79 -0.17 -3.27
C THR A 250 15.08 -0.14 -4.08
N ALA A 251 15.94 0.85 -3.84
CA ALA A 251 17.26 0.97 -4.41
C ALA A 251 18.19 -0.21 -4.06
N TYR A 252 18.26 -0.56 -2.77
CA TYR A 252 19.00 -1.73 -2.31
C TYR A 252 18.48 -3.03 -2.95
N SER A 253 17.16 -3.12 -3.14
CA SER A 253 16.54 -4.25 -3.85
C SER A 253 16.95 -4.28 -5.32
N ALA A 254 16.88 -3.17 -6.04
CA ALA A 254 17.28 -3.07 -7.44
C ALA A 254 18.75 -3.49 -7.64
N ILE A 255 19.65 -2.98 -6.78
CA ILE A 255 21.08 -3.35 -6.79
C ILE A 255 21.25 -4.85 -6.52
N THR A 256 20.56 -5.37 -5.51
CA THR A 256 20.69 -6.78 -5.12
C THR A 256 20.13 -7.73 -6.17
N VAL A 257 18.95 -7.44 -6.73
CA VAL A 257 18.37 -8.21 -7.83
C VAL A 257 19.28 -8.17 -9.05
N ALA A 258 19.87 -7.02 -9.39
CA ALA A 258 20.82 -6.93 -10.49
C ALA A 258 22.08 -7.78 -10.25
N ALA A 259 22.57 -7.82 -9.02
CA ALA A 259 23.69 -8.67 -8.61
C ALA A 259 23.35 -10.17 -8.71
N MET A 260 22.21 -10.58 -8.17
CA MET A 260 21.75 -11.97 -8.13
C MET A 260 21.44 -12.54 -9.52
N THR A 261 20.84 -11.72 -10.39
CA THR A 261 20.47 -12.12 -11.76
C THR A 261 21.66 -12.09 -12.73
N GLY A 262 22.78 -11.50 -12.32
CA GLY A 262 23.92 -11.29 -13.21
C GLY A 262 23.66 -10.24 -14.30
N SER A 263 22.58 -9.45 -14.21
CA SER A 263 22.28 -8.39 -15.19
C SER A 263 23.29 -7.25 -15.13
N ASN A 264 24.08 -7.16 -14.06
CA ASN A 264 25.26 -6.29 -13.96
C ASN A 264 26.48 -7.08 -13.46
N THR A 265 27.53 -7.14 -14.28
CA THR A 265 28.76 -7.92 -13.98
C THR A 265 29.49 -7.43 -12.73
N MET A 266 29.64 -6.11 -12.54
CA MET A 266 30.32 -5.54 -11.37
C MET A 266 29.59 -5.92 -10.07
N LEU A 267 28.25 -5.84 -10.08
CA LEU A 267 27.44 -6.21 -8.93
C LEU A 267 27.45 -7.71 -8.68
N ALA A 268 27.39 -8.53 -9.73
CA ALA A 268 27.46 -9.98 -9.63
C ALA A 268 28.81 -10.45 -9.05
N GLU A 269 29.92 -9.86 -9.49
CA GLU A 269 31.25 -10.10 -8.93
C GLU A 269 31.32 -9.68 -7.46
N ALA A 270 30.79 -8.51 -7.11
CA ALA A 270 30.74 -8.01 -5.74
C ALA A 270 29.91 -8.93 -4.82
N TRP A 271 28.78 -9.43 -5.31
CA TRP A 271 27.91 -10.36 -4.61
C TRP A 271 28.57 -11.72 -4.40
N ALA A 272 29.16 -12.29 -5.45
CA ALA A 272 29.89 -13.56 -5.37
C ALA A 272 31.10 -13.47 -4.43
N ALA A 273 31.85 -12.36 -4.45
CA ALA A 273 33.00 -12.14 -3.56
C ALA A 273 32.63 -12.09 -2.07
N ARG A 274 31.35 -11.89 -1.76
CA ARG A 274 30.81 -11.80 -0.39
C ARG A 274 29.96 -13.02 -0.02
N ASN A 275 30.03 -14.10 -0.82
CA ASN A 275 29.21 -15.29 -0.67
C ASN A 275 27.70 -14.98 -0.60
N GLY A 276 27.25 -13.95 -1.34
CA GLY A 276 25.85 -13.55 -1.33
C GLY A 276 24.91 -14.67 -1.77
N SER A 277 23.81 -14.81 -1.04
CA SER A 277 22.74 -15.78 -1.31
C SER A 277 21.38 -15.09 -1.24
N ALA A 278 20.31 -15.77 -1.64
CA ALA A 278 18.96 -15.22 -1.52
C ALA A 278 18.65 -14.74 -0.08
N THR A 279 19.15 -15.45 0.94
CA THR A 279 18.96 -15.08 2.35
C THR A 279 19.75 -13.84 2.78
N THR A 280 20.74 -13.40 2.00
CA THR A 280 21.53 -12.21 2.32
C THR A 280 20.68 -10.92 2.32
N TYR A 281 19.62 -10.84 1.52
CA TYR A 281 18.79 -9.63 1.40
C TYR A 281 17.29 -9.86 1.57
N SER A 282 16.74 -11.02 1.20
CA SER A 282 15.29 -11.25 1.18
C SER A 282 14.82 -12.18 2.30
N SER A 283 15.37 -12.01 3.50
CA SER A 283 14.97 -12.80 4.66
C SER A 283 13.80 -12.14 5.37
N GLU A 284 12.65 -12.83 5.36
CA GLU A 284 11.43 -12.42 6.04
C GLU A 284 11.61 -12.37 7.56
N THR A 285 11.10 -11.30 8.15
CA THR A 285 11.08 -11.06 9.60
C THR A 285 9.70 -11.36 10.19
N GLN A 286 9.64 -11.75 11.46
CA GLN A 286 8.42 -11.75 12.27
C GLN A 286 8.33 -10.49 13.14
N LEU A 287 9.44 -9.75 13.29
CA LEU A 287 9.49 -8.50 14.05
C LEU A 287 8.54 -7.46 13.46
N VAL A 288 8.60 -7.23 12.14
CA VAL A 288 7.82 -6.20 11.46
C VAL A 288 7.07 -6.74 10.25
N ARG A 289 5.84 -6.26 10.02
CA ARG A 289 5.08 -6.53 8.80
C ARG A 289 4.76 -5.23 8.06
N ASN A 290 5.06 -5.20 6.77
CA ASN A 290 4.82 -4.04 5.92
C ASN A 290 3.41 -4.07 5.30
N TYR A 291 2.55 -3.18 5.76
CA TYR A 291 1.23 -2.92 5.21
C TYR A 291 1.10 -1.47 4.74
N ALA A 292 2.19 -0.87 4.25
CA ALA A 292 2.20 0.50 3.77
C ALA A 292 1.02 0.77 2.83
N ASN A 293 0.41 1.94 2.99
CA ASN A 293 -0.75 2.39 2.21
C ASN A 293 -1.96 1.45 2.24
N THR A 294 -2.05 0.44 3.12
CA THR A 294 -3.17 -0.51 3.16
C THR A 294 -4.13 -0.12 4.28
N LEU A 295 -5.43 0.00 3.99
CA LEU A 295 -6.44 0.08 5.05
C LEU A 295 -6.55 -1.29 5.73
N LEU A 296 -6.38 -1.32 7.03
CA LEU A 296 -6.36 -2.54 7.82
C LEU A 296 -7.46 -2.56 8.85
N ASN A 297 -8.06 -3.72 8.97
CA ASN A 297 -8.90 -4.06 10.09
C ASN A 297 -8.02 -4.52 11.26
N LYS A 298 -8.21 -3.92 12.44
CA LYS A 298 -7.42 -4.23 13.65
C LYS A 298 -7.43 -5.71 14.04
N SER A 299 -8.47 -6.47 13.65
CA SER A 299 -8.55 -7.90 13.97
C SER A 299 -7.62 -8.79 13.15
N HIS A 300 -7.01 -8.29 12.06
CA HIS A 300 -6.23 -9.08 11.10
C HIS A 300 -4.70 -9.01 11.29
N ASP A 301 -4.23 -8.46 12.41
CA ASP A 301 -2.80 -8.36 12.72
C ASP A 301 -2.25 -9.67 13.30
N VAL A 302 -2.14 -10.71 12.46
CA VAL A 302 -1.76 -12.06 12.91
C VAL A 302 -0.23 -12.16 13.04
N GLY A 303 0.26 -11.96 14.26
CA GLY A 303 1.60 -12.39 14.67
C GLY A 303 2.76 -11.46 14.30
N ALA A 304 2.48 -10.23 13.86
CA ALA A 304 3.50 -9.18 13.78
C ALA A 304 3.75 -8.57 15.16
N TYR A 305 5.00 -8.27 15.49
CA TYR A 305 5.31 -7.50 16.70
C TYR A 305 5.18 -5.99 16.47
N ILE A 306 5.58 -5.56 15.28
CA ILE A 306 5.57 -4.19 14.79
C ILE A 306 4.85 -4.19 13.45
N ARG A 307 4.02 -3.19 13.23
CA ARG A 307 3.36 -2.96 11.97
C ARG A 307 3.94 -1.74 11.31
N HIS A 308 4.36 -1.85 10.06
CA HIS A 308 4.71 -0.70 9.23
C HIS A 308 3.51 -0.27 8.38
N GLY A 309 3.12 0.99 8.54
CA GLY A 309 1.97 1.62 7.90
C GLY A 309 1.23 2.50 8.90
N SER A 310 0.72 3.64 8.43
CA SER A 310 0.11 4.67 9.28
C SER A 310 -0.96 4.13 10.24
N ILE A 311 -0.94 4.59 11.50
CA ILE A 311 -2.01 4.38 12.50
C ILE A 311 -3.35 4.87 11.96
N SER A 312 -3.35 5.90 11.12
CA SER A 312 -4.57 6.43 10.47
C SER A 312 -5.22 5.45 9.49
N ASN A 313 -4.56 4.33 9.18
CA ASN A 313 -5.08 3.25 8.36
C ASN A 313 -5.58 2.04 9.17
N LEU A 314 -5.68 2.17 10.50
CA LEU A 314 -6.31 1.16 11.36
C LEU A 314 -7.78 1.48 11.63
N PHE A 315 -8.62 0.47 11.41
CA PHE A 315 -10.05 0.58 11.57
C PHE A 315 -10.63 -0.60 12.32
N ASP A 316 -11.72 -0.35 13.01
CA ASP A 316 -12.56 -1.40 13.58
C ASP A 316 -13.44 -2.00 12.48
N SER A 317 -13.95 -3.21 12.70
CA SER A 317 -14.98 -3.77 11.81
C SER A 317 -16.34 -3.21 12.20
N ILE A 318 -17.19 -2.92 11.22
CA ILE A 318 -18.61 -2.80 11.50
C ILE A 318 -19.16 -4.18 11.95
N PRO A 319 -20.01 -4.25 12.98
CA PRO A 319 -20.71 -5.48 13.29
C PRO A 319 -21.60 -5.89 12.12
N GLY A 320 -21.49 -7.14 11.68
CA GLY A 320 -22.23 -7.63 10.51
C GLY A 320 -23.77 -7.58 10.64
N GLU A 321 -24.29 -7.48 11.86
CA GLU A 321 -25.72 -7.30 12.15
C GLU A 321 -26.24 -5.89 11.87
N GLU A 322 -25.33 -4.90 11.80
CA GLU A 322 -25.63 -3.48 11.60
C GLU A 322 -25.61 -3.07 10.13
N VAL A 323 -25.34 -4.01 9.22
CA VAL A 323 -25.21 -3.75 7.79
C VAL A 323 -25.97 -4.76 6.94
N THR A 324 -26.66 -4.27 5.92
CA THR A 324 -27.27 -5.09 4.87
C THR A 324 -26.58 -4.83 3.53
N LEU A 325 -26.35 -5.87 2.73
CA LEU A 325 -26.00 -5.70 1.32
C LEU A 325 -27.28 -5.75 0.47
N GLY A 326 -27.64 -4.63 -0.15
CA GLY A 326 -28.70 -4.58 -1.15
C GLY A 326 -28.16 -4.95 -2.54
N VAL A 327 -28.86 -5.81 -3.26
CA VAL A 327 -28.41 -6.35 -4.55
C VAL A 327 -29.52 -6.20 -5.57
N ALA A 328 -29.26 -5.47 -6.66
CA ALA A 328 -30.14 -5.45 -7.81
C ALA A 328 -29.82 -6.64 -8.74
N ALA A 329 -30.77 -7.57 -8.90
CA ALA A 329 -30.64 -8.69 -9.83
C ALA A 329 -31.03 -8.25 -11.25
N LEU A 330 -30.06 -7.71 -11.98
CA LEU A 330 -30.23 -7.14 -13.32
C LEU A 330 -30.29 -8.20 -14.43
N SER A 331 -29.94 -9.45 -14.10
CA SER A 331 -29.98 -10.59 -15.01
C SER A 331 -30.58 -11.83 -14.32
N GLU A 332 -30.97 -12.83 -15.10
CA GLU A 332 -31.35 -14.15 -14.57
C GLU A 332 -30.13 -14.95 -14.07
N GLN A 333 -28.92 -14.53 -14.41
CA GLN A 333 -27.68 -15.22 -14.03
C GLN A 333 -27.24 -14.79 -12.63
N ASN A 334 -27.67 -15.54 -11.62
CA ASN A 334 -27.35 -15.27 -10.22
C ASN A 334 -26.24 -16.19 -9.66
N ASP A 335 -25.86 -17.25 -10.38
CA ASP A 335 -24.99 -18.32 -9.88
C ASP A 335 -23.66 -17.81 -9.30
N HIS A 336 -23.01 -16.86 -9.98
CA HIS A 336 -21.75 -16.28 -9.53
C HIS A 336 -21.91 -15.48 -8.24
N PHE A 337 -22.87 -14.56 -8.17
CA PHE A 337 -23.17 -13.82 -6.95
C PHE A 337 -23.52 -14.79 -5.80
N MET A 338 -24.43 -15.73 -6.04
CA MET A 338 -24.87 -16.72 -5.04
C MET A 338 -23.71 -17.56 -4.50
N SER A 339 -22.77 -17.95 -5.37
CA SER A 339 -21.57 -18.69 -4.94
C SER A 339 -20.65 -17.89 -4.01
N SER A 340 -20.70 -16.56 -4.06
CA SER A 340 -19.88 -15.69 -3.21
C SER A 340 -20.48 -15.43 -1.82
N ILE A 341 -21.78 -15.69 -1.59
CA ILE A 341 -22.44 -15.44 -0.30
C ILE A 341 -21.92 -16.35 0.82
N GLY A 342 -21.46 -17.56 0.47
CA GLY A 342 -20.90 -18.51 1.45
C GLY A 342 -19.47 -18.23 1.88
N THR A 343 -18.89 -17.09 1.48
CA THR A 343 -17.47 -16.76 1.72
C THR A 343 -17.27 -15.89 2.97
N ASN A 344 -16.02 -15.63 3.37
CA ASN A 344 -15.72 -14.82 4.55
C ASN A 344 -15.91 -13.31 4.30
N HIS A 345 -17.12 -12.82 4.59
CA HIS A 345 -17.47 -11.40 4.46
C HIS A 345 -18.35 -10.90 5.63
N PRO A 346 -18.48 -9.58 5.81
CA PRO A 346 -19.16 -9.01 6.99
C PRO A 346 -20.69 -8.95 6.87
N PHE A 347 -21.27 -9.04 5.68
CA PHE A 347 -22.72 -8.94 5.49
C PHE A 347 -23.47 -10.16 6.05
N LYS A 348 -24.26 -9.99 7.12
CA LYS A 348 -25.12 -11.06 7.66
C LYS A 348 -26.54 -11.05 7.11
N LYS A 349 -26.91 -9.94 6.48
CA LYS A 349 -28.18 -9.74 5.79
C LYS A 349 -27.90 -9.31 4.36
N ILE A 350 -28.53 -9.98 3.41
CA ILE A 350 -28.51 -9.63 2.00
C ILE A 350 -29.95 -9.50 1.53
N LEU A 351 -30.30 -8.36 0.92
CA LEU A 351 -31.57 -8.13 0.27
C LEU A 351 -31.34 -8.13 -1.24
N MET A 352 -31.85 -9.12 -1.95
CA MET A 352 -31.81 -9.19 -3.41
C MET A 352 -33.16 -8.77 -3.99
N LEU A 353 -33.15 -7.71 -4.79
CA LEU A 353 -34.31 -7.21 -5.52
C LEU A 353 -34.29 -7.76 -6.94
N THR A 354 -35.33 -8.50 -7.32
CA THR A 354 -35.47 -9.06 -8.68
C THR A 354 -36.50 -8.28 -9.49
N TYR A 355 -36.24 -8.10 -10.77
CA TYR A 355 -37.13 -7.34 -11.68
C TYR A 355 -38.02 -8.25 -12.53
N ASP A 356 -37.94 -9.56 -12.29
CA ASP A 356 -38.91 -10.54 -12.74
C ASP A 356 -39.99 -10.75 -11.65
N SER A 357 -41.12 -11.35 -12.03
CA SER A 357 -42.20 -11.65 -11.08
C SER A 357 -41.85 -12.86 -10.20
N SER A 358 -40.80 -12.73 -9.40
CA SER A 358 -40.36 -13.77 -8.47
C SER A 358 -41.26 -13.80 -7.22
N THR A 359 -41.40 -14.98 -6.62
CA THR A 359 -42.01 -15.11 -5.30
C THR A 359 -40.99 -14.76 -4.24
N ALA A 360 -41.39 -13.94 -3.27
CA ALA A 360 -40.53 -13.61 -2.14
C ALA A 360 -40.02 -14.88 -1.45
N GLU A 361 -38.70 -14.96 -1.25
CA GLU A 361 -38.02 -16.11 -0.68
C GLU A 361 -37.01 -15.66 0.38
N THR A 362 -36.74 -16.51 1.37
CA THR A 362 -35.67 -16.26 2.34
C THR A 362 -34.86 -17.52 2.53
N LEU A 363 -33.54 -17.38 2.38
CA LEU A 363 -32.56 -18.45 2.44
C LEU A 363 -31.58 -18.17 3.58
N THR A 364 -31.14 -19.23 4.26
CA THR A 364 -30.03 -19.17 5.20
C THR A 364 -28.84 -19.89 4.57
N ILE A 365 -27.75 -19.15 4.36
CA ILE A 365 -26.55 -19.63 3.69
C ILE A 365 -25.43 -19.71 4.74
N PRO A 366 -24.89 -20.90 5.04
CA PRO A 366 -23.76 -21.04 5.95
C PRO A 366 -22.51 -20.35 5.41
N ALA A 367 -21.82 -19.59 6.26
CA ALA A 367 -20.56 -18.92 5.92
C ALA A 367 -19.55 -19.01 7.09
N PRO A 368 -18.22 -18.89 6.85
CA PRO A 368 -17.20 -19.02 7.88
C PRO A 368 -17.38 -18.09 9.08
N GLY A 369 -17.87 -16.87 8.86
CA GLY A 369 -18.14 -15.89 9.91
C GLY A 369 -19.51 -16.00 10.57
N GLY A 370 -20.27 -17.09 10.34
CA GLY A 370 -21.66 -17.27 10.76
C GLY A 370 -22.67 -17.08 9.61
N ASP A 371 -23.83 -17.70 9.76
CA ASP A 371 -24.89 -17.79 8.75
C ASP A 371 -25.31 -16.41 8.19
N VAL A 372 -25.55 -16.38 6.88
CA VAL A 372 -26.04 -15.21 6.14
C VAL A 372 -27.51 -15.42 5.79
N THR A 373 -28.35 -14.43 6.07
CA THR A 373 -29.75 -14.41 5.64
C THR A 373 -29.86 -13.67 4.32
N LEU A 374 -30.28 -14.37 3.27
CA LEU A 374 -30.61 -13.80 1.96
C LEU A 374 -32.13 -13.71 1.83
N SER A 375 -32.65 -12.50 1.69
CA SER A 375 -34.04 -12.22 1.36
C SER A 375 -34.15 -11.82 -0.11
N ILE A 376 -34.94 -12.56 -0.88
CA ILE A 376 -35.21 -12.29 -2.29
C ILE A 376 -36.62 -11.69 -2.38
N GLU A 377 -36.75 -10.50 -2.95
CA GLU A 377 -38.02 -9.80 -3.11
C GLU A 377 -38.16 -9.29 -4.55
N ALA A 378 -39.40 -9.28 -5.05
CA ALA A 378 -39.70 -8.59 -6.30
C ALA A 378 -39.57 -7.08 -6.09
N SER A 379 -38.88 -6.42 -7.02
CA SER A 379 -38.74 -4.97 -7.03
C SER A 379 -40.08 -4.29 -7.36
N GLU A 380 -40.36 -3.21 -6.65
CA GLU A 380 -41.50 -2.33 -6.87
C GLU A 380 -41.16 -1.14 -7.77
N GLN A 381 -39.87 -0.98 -8.13
CA GLN A 381 -39.37 0.13 -8.93
C GLN A 381 -38.55 -0.36 -10.13
N GLY A 382 -38.08 0.57 -10.96
CA GLY A 382 -37.15 0.22 -12.04
C GLY A 382 -35.74 -0.06 -11.50
N PRO A 383 -34.90 -0.83 -12.22
CA PRO A 383 -33.52 -1.16 -11.85
C PRO A 383 -32.63 0.00 -11.40
N MET A 384 -32.93 1.18 -11.91
CA MET A 384 -32.17 2.39 -11.65
C MET A 384 -32.46 2.98 -10.26
N MET A 385 -33.59 2.64 -9.62
CA MET A 385 -33.98 3.15 -8.30
C MET A 385 -33.51 2.26 -7.14
N HIS A 386 -32.66 1.26 -7.42
CA HIS A 386 -32.28 0.24 -6.44
C HIS A 386 -31.69 0.84 -5.15
N LEU A 387 -30.90 1.93 -5.20
CA LEU A 387 -30.39 2.59 -3.99
C LEU A 387 -31.53 3.00 -3.04
N CYS A 388 -32.56 3.64 -3.59
CA CYS A 388 -33.70 4.12 -2.82
C CYS A 388 -34.66 3.01 -2.40
N GLU A 389 -34.83 2.00 -3.24
CA GLU A 389 -35.66 0.86 -2.91
C GLU A 389 -35.05 0.00 -1.80
N VAL A 390 -33.73 -0.23 -1.86
CA VAL A 390 -33.00 -0.91 -0.78
C VAL A 390 -33.16 -0.11 0.52
N ALA A 391 -32.93 1.21 0.50
CA ALA A 391 -33.08 2.07 1.68
C ALA A 391 -34.45 1.91 2.36
N ALA A 392 -35.53 1.81 1.56
CA ALA A 392 -36.90 1.68 2.06
C ALA A 392 -37.24 0.28 2.62
N LYS A 393 -36.46 -0.75 2.29
CA LYS A 393 -36.73 -2.15 2.65
C LYS A 393 -35.78 -2.68 3.73
N VAL A 394 -34.59 -2.10 3.89
CA VAL A 394 -33.63 -2.53 4.92
C VAL A 394 -33.97 -1.95 6.30
N SER A 395 -33.62 -2.69 7.36
CA SER A 395 -33.84 -2.27 8.76
C SER A 395 -32.55 -2.02 9.53
N THR A 396 -31.40 -2.29 8.91
CA THR A 396 -30.08 -2.05 9.50
C THR A 396 -29.75 -0.56 9.46
N PRO A 397 -28.94 -0.04 10.42
CA PRO A 397 -28.52 1.36 10.39
C PRO A 397 -27.73 1.74 9.13
N TRP A 398 -26.96 0.79 8.60
CA TRP A 398 -26.14 0.95 7.41
C TRP A 398 -26.51 -0.05 6.33
N PHE A 399 -26.28 0.31 5.08
CA PHE A 399 -26.35 -0.64 3.97
C PHE A 399 -25.37 -0.28 2.86
N ALA A 400 -24.91 -1.30 2.13
CA ALA A 400 -24.18 -1.15 0.88
C ALA A 400 -25.08 -1.59 -0.29
N VAL A 401 -24.76 -1.16 -1.50
CA VAL A 401 -25.49 -1.60 -2.71
C VAL A 401 -24.55 -2.22 -3.73
N ALA A 402 -25.05 -3.21 -4.45
CA ALA A 402 -24.37 -3.85 -5.57
C ALA A 402 -25.39 -4.38 -6.58
N THR A 403 -24.90 -4.99 -7.65
CA THR A 403 -25.73 -5.72 -8.62
C THR A 403 -25.32 -7.20 -8.64
N ASN A 404 -26.15 -8.07 -9.21
CA ASN A 404 -25.79 -9.47 -9.41
C ASN A 404 -24.68 -9.70 -10.46
N TYR A 405 -24.22 -8.64 -11.15
CA TYR A 405 -22.99 -8.63 -11.95
C TYR A 405 -21.71 -8.48 -11.12
N HIS A 406 -21.87 -8.27 -9.82
CA HIS A 406 -20.79 -8.30 -8.86
C HIS A 406 -20.77 -9.64 -8.12
N ILE A 407 -19.59 -10.01 -7.63
CA ILE A 407 -19.42 -11.00 -6.56
C ILE A 407 -18.97 -10.28 -5.29
N ILE A 408 -19.22 -10.89 -4.13
CA ILE A 408 -18.66 -10.41 -2.87
C ILE A 408 -17.17 -10.80 -2.82
N ASN A 409 -16.31 -9.82 -2.62
CA ASN A 409 -14.89 -10.06 -2.42
C ASN A 409 -14.69 -10.68 -1.04
N ALA A 410 -14.02 -11.82 -0.96
CA ALA A 410 -13.59 -12.39 0.30
C ALA A 410 -12.11 -12.76 0.27
N PRO A 411 -11.36 -12.54 1.36
CA PRO A 411 -11.84 -11.94 2.62
C PRO A 411 -11.98 -10.42 2.48
N VAL A 412 -13.08 -9.84 2.98
CA VAL A 412 -13.23 -8.37 3.10
C VAL A 412 -13.77 -7.97 4.47
N SER A 413 -13.49 -6.73 4.86
CA SER A 413 -14.01 -6.12 6.08
C SER A 413 -14.59 -4.76 5.76
N LEU A 414 -15.68 -4.43 6.41
CA LEU A 414 -16.26 -3.08 6.40
C LEU A 414 -15.62 -2.30 7.54
N LEU A 415 -14.93 -1.23 7.18
CA LEU A 415 -14.03 -0.51 8.09
C LEU A 415 -14.74 0.68 8.74
N MET A 416 -14.52 0.86 10.03
CA MET A 416 -15.06 1.93 10.87
C MET A 416 -13.94 2.70 11.58
N HIS A 417 -14.07 4.02 11.65
CA HIS A 417 -13.24 4.89 12.46
C HIS A 417 -14.13 5.74 13.36
N MET A 418 -13.98 5.63 14.68
CA MET A 418 -14.78 6.41 15.65
C MET A 418 -16.29 6.35 15.37
N ASP A 419 -16.83 5.14 15.20
CA ASP A 419 -18.25 4.89 14.89
C ASP A 419 -18.75 5.45 13.54
N GLN A 420 -17.84 5.83 12.65
CA GLN A 420 -18.17 6.25 11.28
C GLN A 420 -17.56 5.31 10.25
N PRO A 421 -18.29 4.96 9.17
CA PRO A 421 -17.74 4.12 8.11
C PRO A 421 -16.58 4.83 7.40
N VAL A 422 -15.58 4.07 6.97
CA VAL A 422 -14.59 4.59 6.02
C VAL A 422 -15.30 4.90 4.71
N LEU A 423 -15.09 6.12 4.20
CA LEU A 423 -15.72 6.60 2.99
C LEU A 423 -14.66 6.74 1.89
N PRO A 424 -14.55 5.76 0.97
CA PRO A 424 -13.62 5.85 -0.15
C PRO A 424 -14.03 6.97 -1.11
N TYR A 425 -13.03 7.65 -1.68
CA TYR A 425 -13.26 8.64 -2.74
C TYR A 425 -12.13 8.69 -3.77
N LEU A 426 -12.46 9.19 -4.95
CA LEU A 426 -11.50 9.65 -5.96
C LEU A 426 -11.57 11.18 -6.06
N LEU A 427 -10.44 11.84 -6.29
CA LEU A 427 -10.46 13.27 -6.61
C LEU A 427 -11.21 13.47 -7.94
N ALA A 428 -12.16 14.40 -7.97
CA ALA A 428 -12.91 14.73 -9.18
C ALA A 428 -11.98 15.19 -10.32
N SER A 429 -10.83 15.79 -9.98
CA SER A 429 -9.81 16.23 -10.93
C SER A 429 -8.81 15.14 -11.33
N SER A 430 -8.91 13.92 -10.79
CA SER A 430 -7.99 12.82 -11.14
C SER A 430 -8.28 12.29 -12.53
N SER A 431 -7.25 11.84 -13.25
CA SER A 431 -7.41 11.13 -14.53
C SER A 431 -8.30 9.89 -14.39
N TYR A 432 -8.24 9.19 -13.25
CA TYR A 432 -9.11 8.06 -12.94
C TYR A 432 -10.61 8.37 -13.01
N CYS A 433 -10.99 9.63 -12.75
CA CYS A 433 -12.36 10.08 -12.94
C CYS A 433 -12.56 10.80 -14.28
N MET A 434 -11.66 11.71 -14.64
CA MET A 434 -11.83 12.57 -15.82
C MET A 434 -11.74 11.81 -17.15
N ASP A 435 -11.00 10.71 -17.19
CA ASP A 435 -10.88 9.86 -18.38
C ASP A 435 -12.02 8.83 -18.47
N ARG A 436 -12.85 8.73 -17.43
CA ARG A 436 -14.00 7.81 -17.33
C ARG A 436 -15.31 8.56 -17.55
N PRO A 437 -16.00 8.33 -18.69
CA PRO A 437 -17.22 9.07 -19.02
C PRO A 437 -18.32 8.94 -17.96
N ASP A 438 -18.45 7.78 -17.34
CA ASP A 438 -19.43 7.49 -16.28
C ASP A 438 -19.15 8.30 -15.00
N CYS A 439 -17.89 8.37 -14.54
CA CYS A 439 -17.49 9.14 -13.38
C CYS A 439 -17.79 10.63 -13.56
N LYS A 440 -17.34 11.19 -14.69
CA LYS A 440 -17.57 12.61 -15.00
C LYS A 440 -19.05 12.93 -15.11
N ALA A 441 -19.82 12.09 -15.80
CA ALA A 441 -21.25 12.32 -16.01
C ALA A 441 -22.06 12.17 -14.71
N GLY A 442 -21.66 11.26 -13.82
CA GLY A 442 -22.23 11.13 -12.47
C GLY A 442 -22.02 12.39 -11.62
N LEU A 443 -20.80 12.94 -11.62
CA LEU A 443 -20.51 14.21 -10.98
C LEU A 443 -21.34 15.35 -11.58
N ASP A 444 -21.31 15.52 -12.91
CA ASP A 444 -22.05 16.60 -13.58
C ASP A 444 -23.56 16.53 -13.28
N GLN A 445 -24.15 15.33 -13.24
CA GLN A 445 -25.54 15.12 -12.83
C GLN A 445 -25.79 15.58 -11.38
N ALA A 446 -24.99 15.12 -10.44
CA ALA A 446 -25.16 15.44 -9.02
C ALA A 446 -25.07 16.95 -8.77
N GLU A 447 -24.11 17.62 -9.42
CA GLU A 447 -23.91 19.06 -9.35
C GLU A 447 -25.07 19.83 -9.99
N GLU A 448 -25.61 19.36 -11.12
CA GLU A 448 -26.78 19.97 -11.77
C GLU A 448 -28.05 19.84 -10.92
N LEU A 449 -28.27 18.66 -10.30
CA LEU A 449 -29.47 18.39 -9.53
C LEU A 449 -29.54 19.20 -8.23
N PHE A 450 -28.41 19.40 -7.56
CA PHE A 450 -28.37 20.00 -6.22
C PHE A 450 -27.63 21.33 -6.13
N GLY A 451 -27.02 21.81 -7.23
CA GLY A 451 -26.41 23.14 -7.29
C GLY A 451 -25.14 23.30 -6.46
N ILE A 452 -24.43 22.21 -6.17
CA ILE A 452 -23.18 22.18 -5.38
C ILE A 452 -22.08 21.59 -6.24
N LYS A 453 -20.86 22.15 -6.17
CA LYS A 453 -19.66 21.57 -6.80
C LYS A 453 -19.10 20.45 -5.92
N LEU A 454 -18.85 19.29 -6.52
CA LEU A 454 -18.18 18.17 -5.86
C LEU A 454 -16.68 18.18 -6.21
N ASN A 455 -15.85 18.01 -5.18
CA ASN A 455 -14.40 17.84 -5.35
C ASN A 455 -14.00 16.35 -5.35
N TYR A 456 -14.95 15.47 -5.04
CA TYR A 456 -14.72 14.06 -4.79
C TYR A 456 -15.82 13.25 -5.48
N HIS A 457 -15.42 12.17 -6.15
CA HIS A 457 -16.32 11.15 -6.67
C HIS A 457 -16.40 9.97 -5.70
N HIS A 458 -17.61 9.46 -5.50
CA HIS A 458 -17.90 8.30 -4.69
C HIS A 458 -18.60 7.23 -5.54
N ASP A 459 -18.05 6.02 -5.54
CA ASP A 459 -18.66 4.87 -6.22
C ASP A 459 -19.83 4.34 -5.40
N VAL A 460 -21.01 4.23 -6.01
CA VAL A 460 -22.22 3.74 -5.33
C VAL A 460 -22.03 2.35 -4.75
N THR A 461 -21.20 1.53 -5.38
CA THR A 461 -20.89 0.17 -4.94
C THR A 461 -19.83 0.11 -3.86
N GLU A 462 -19.32 1.24 -3.35
CA GLU A 462 -18.28 1.30 -2.31
C GLU A 462 -18.62 2.24 -1.15
N VAL A 463 -19.84 2.80 -1.14
CA VAL A 463 -20.34 3.64 -0.06
C VAL A 463 -21.22 2.84 0.89
N LEU A 464 -20.98 2.99 2.19
CA LEU A 464 -21.94 2.61 3.23
C LEU A 464 -22.91 3.78 3.44
N PHE A 465 -24.16 3.55 3.13
CA PHE A 465 -25.24 4.51 3.26
C PHE A 465 -25.89 4.38 4.63
N ASN A 466 -26.12 5.51 5.30
CA ASN A 466 -26.99 5.53 6.47
C ASN A 466 -28.45 5.42 6.01
N THR A 467 -29.18 4.43 6.54
CA THR A 467 -30.54 4.12 6.06
C THR A 467 -31.48 5.31 6.16
N THR A 468 -31.58 5.95 7.33
CA THR A 468 -32.51 7.07 7.57
C THR A 468 -32.15 8.33 6.77
N GLU A 469 -30.84 8.63 6.64
CA GLU A 469 -30.40 9.73 5.79
C GLU A 469 -30.73 9.46 4.32
N THR A 470 -30.60 8.20 3.88
CA THR A 470 -30.83 7.82 2.48
C THR A 470 -32.32 7.84 2.12
N GLU A 471 -33.21 7.44 3.03
CA GLU A 471 -34.66 7.62 2.83
C GLU A 471 -35.02 9.10 2.61
N SER A 472 -34.40 10.00 3.38
CA SER A 472 -34.59 11.45 3.25
C SER A 472 -34.04 11.98 1.91
N PHE A 473 -32.86 11.50 1.52
CA PHE A 473 -32.28 11.78 0.20
C PHE A 473 -33.20 11.33 -0.93
N CYS A 474 -33.76 10.11 -0.86
CA CYS A 474 -34.60 9.55 -1.92
C CYS A 474 -35.88 10.36 -2.15
N ALA A 475 -36.47 10.91 -1.08
CA ALA A 475 -37.57 11.86 -1.21
C ALA A 475 -37.13 13.16 -1.92
N ALA A 476 -35.94 13.69 -1.59
CA ALA A 476 -35.40 14.89 -2.23
C ALA A 476 -35.02 14.65 -3.70
N TRP A 477 -34.39 13.51 -4.01
CA TRP A 477 -34.02 13.13 -5.37
C TRP A 477 -35.26 13.03 -6.27
N THR A 478 -36.34 12.41 -5.79
CA THR A 478 -37.62 12.33 -6.51
C THR A 478 -38.19 13.72 -6.85
N VAL A 479 -37.98 14.70 -5.97
CA VAL A 479 -38.39 16.09 -6.22
C VAL A 479 -37.48 16.75 -7.26
N ALA A 480 -36.17 16.57 -7.14
CA ALA A 480 -35.17 17.12 -8.06
C ALA A 480 -35.30 16.57 -9.49
N THR A 481 -35.75 15.33 -9.64
CA THR A 481 -35.87 14.63 -10.93
C THR A 481 -37.29 14.58 -11.50
N ARG A 482 -38.28 15.22 -10.88
CA ARG A 482 -39.71 15.15 -11.28
C ARG A 482 -39.98 15.35 -12.78
N ASN A 483 -39.21 16.20 -13.45
CA ASN A 483 -39.36 16.52 -14.87
C ASN A 483 -38.14 16.10 -15.70
N LYS A 484 -37.34 15.18 -15.18
CA LYS A 484 -36.15 14.64 -15.82
C LYS A 484 -36.37 13.15 -16.08
N SER A 485 -36.01 12.68 -17.25
CA SER A 485 -36.11 11.27 -17.64
C SER A 485 -34.75 10.75 -18.12
N LEU A 486 -34.51 9.46 -17.83
CA LEU A 486 -33.40 8.71 -18.38
C LEU A 486 -33.59 8.48 -19.89
N GLU A 487 -34.80 8.11 -20.31
CA GLU A 487 -35.17 7.86 -21.71
C GLU A 487 -34.90 9.08 -22.60
N ASP A 488 -35.14 10.28 -22.06
CA ASP A 488 -34.90 11.56 -22.72
C ASP A 488 -33.50 12.15 -22.46
N CYS A 489 -32.60 11.37 -21.84
CA CYS A 489 -31.20 11.75 -21.60
C CYS A 489 -31.01 12.98 -20.69
N GLN A 490 -32.00 13.28 -19.84
CA GLN A 490 -31.92 14.36 -18.87
C GLN A 490 -31.32 13.89 -17.54
N LEU A 491 -31.17 12.57 -17.39
CA LEU A 491 -30.43 11.87 -16.35
C LEU A 491 -29.47 10.90 -17.03
N VAL A 492 -28.31 10.72 -16.41
CA VAL A 492 -27.27 9.76 -16.81
C VAL A 492 -27.58 8.41 -16.17
N SER A 493 -27.93 8.41 -14.88
CA SER A 493 -28.23 7.23 -14.07
C SER A 493 -29.33 7.52 -13.04
N GLY A 494 -29.78 6.49 -12.32
CA GLY A 494 -30.63 6.67 -11.13
C GLY A 494 -29.87 7.31 -9.96
N PRO A 495 -30.46 7.33 -8.75
CA PRO A 495 -29.82 7.88 -7.57
C PRO A 495 -28.43 7.26 -7.33
N SER A 496 -27.40 8.10 -7.24
CA SER A 496 -26.00 7.70 -7.05
C SER A 496 -25.43 8.11 -5.70
N ALA A 497 -24.21 7.66 -5.37
CA ALA A 497 -23.47 8.16 -4.21
C ALA A 497 -23.09 9.64 -4.37
N ASP A 498 -22.73 10.09 -5.57
CA ASP A 498 -22.44 11.50 -5.84
C ASP A 498 -23.70 12.37 -5.63
N ASP A 499 -24.86 11.92 -6.09
CA ASP A 499 -26.15 12.60 -5.85
C ASP A 499 -26.43 12.72 -4.34
N PHE A 500 -26.19 11.64 -3.59
CA PHE A 500 -26.37 11.63 -2.12
C PHE A 500 -25.44 12.63 -1.43
N MET A 501 -24.15 12.67 -1.81
CA MET A 501 -23.20 13.62 -1.24
C MET A 501 -23.52 15.07 -1.61
N ALA A 502 -23.88 15.34 -2.87
CA ALA A 502 -24.30 16.66 -3.33
C ALA A 502 -25.54 17.15 -2.59
N TRP A 503 -26.53 16.28 -2.40
CA TRP A 503 -27.72 16.59 -1.61
C TRP A 503 -27.36 16.97 -0.17
N LYS A 504 -26.56 16.15 0.54
CA LYS A 504 -26.15 16.45 1.92
C LYS A 504 -25.47 17.82 2.03
N LEU A 505 -24.53 18.09 1.13
CA LEU A 505 -23.83 19.38 1.09
C LEU A 505 -24.77 20.54 0.77
N SER A 506 -25.76 20.35 -0.11
CA SER A 506 -26.71 21.41 -0.50
C SER A 506 -27.63 21.87 0.63
N ILE A 507 -27.77 21.07 1.69
CA ILE A 507 -28.57 21.37 2.88
C ILE A 507 -27.72 21.57 4.14
N ASP A 508 -26.42 21.81 3.99
CA ASP A 508 -25.44 21.98 5.08
C ASP A 508 -25.39 20.78 6.06
N MET A 509 -25.67 19.57 5.58
CA MET A 509 -25.56 18.34 6.37
C MET A 509 -24.13 17.79 6.31
N SER A 510 -23.56 17.42 7.47
CA SER A 510 -22.24 16.80 7.54
C SER A 510 -22.21 15.45 6.80
N ILE A 511 -21.19 15.23 5.98
CA ILE A 511 -20.92 13.91 5.39
C ILE A 511 -20.58 12.94 6.53
N THR A 512 -21.31 11.82 6.58
CA THR A 512 -21.15 10.81 7.63
C THR A 512 -20.17 9.77 7.12
N GLY A 513 -18.94 9.78 7.64
CA GLY A 513 -17.89 8.87 7.22
C GLY A 513 -16.49 9.48 7.37
N THR A 514 -15.49 8.62 7.47
CA THR A 514 -14.08 9.00 7.51
C THR A 514 -13.49 8.91 6.09
N PRO A 515 -13.23 10.05 5.41
CA PRO A 515 -12.84 10.04 4.00
C PRO A 515 -11.45 9.44 3.80
N ARG A 516 -11.31 8.59 2.77
CA ARG A 516 -10.02 8.00 2.35
C ARG A 516 -9.88 8.00 0.83
N GLU A 517 -8.80 8.60 0.34
CA GLU A 517 -8.50 8.64 -1.09
C GLU A 517 -8.08 7.24 -1.59
N ARG A 518 -8.84 6.71 -2.54
CA ARG A 518 -8.69 5.33 -3.06
C ARG A 518 -7.33 5.05 -3.67
N THR A 519 -6.81 6.02 -4.42
CA THR A 519 -5.52 5.96 -5.13
C THR A 519 -4.34 5.90 -4.16
N ARG A 520 -4.50 6.50 -2.96
CA ARG A 520 -3.44 6.62 -1.97
C ARG A 520 -3.46 5.50 -0.95
N TYR A 521 -4.64 5.15 -0.44
CA TYR A 521 -4.76 4.30 0.74
C TYR A 521 -5.21 2.88 0.47
N GLY A 522 -5.17 2.39 -0.77
CA GLY A 522 -5.27 0.95 -0.96
C GLY A 522 -6.62 0.37 -0.58
N TRP A 523 -7.67 0.96 -1.13
CA TRP A 523 -9.03 0.51 -0.88
C TRP A 523 -9.24 -0.91 -1.41
N ARG A 524 -9.87 -1.75 -0.60
CA ARG A 524 -10.39 -3.04 -1.02
C ARG A 524 -11.88 -2.88 -1.20
N SER A 525 -12.33 -2.87 -2.44
CA SER A 525 -13.76 -2.97 -2.69
C SER A 525 -14.29 -4.25 -2.05
N TRP A 526 -15.49 -4.19 -1.49
CA TRP A 526 -16.19 -5.36 -0.96
C TRP A 526 -16.88 -6.17 -2.05
N THR A 527 -16.92 -5.65 -3.27
CA THR A 527 -17.46 -6.31 -4.45
C THR A 527 -16.52 -6.17 -5.63
N THR A 528 -16.56 -7.12 -6.56
CA THR A 528 -15.85 -7.00 -7.85
C THR A 528 -16.80 -7.40 -8.97
N LEU A 529 -16.74 -6.69 -10.09
CA LEU A 529 -17.45 -7.07 -11.31
C LEU A 529 -16.95 -8.44 -11.81
N TRP A 530 -17.88 -9.34 -12.08
CA TRP A 530 -17.62 -10.58 -12.83
C TRP A 530 -18.24 -10.55 -14.23
N GLU A 531 -19.19 -9.64 -14.46
CA GLU A 531 -19.79 -9.36 -15.76
C GLU A 531 -19.90 -7.82 -15.92
N PRO A 532 -19.60 -7.25 -17.09
CA PRO A 532 -19.82 -5.83 -17.32
C PRO A 532 -21.32 -5.51 -17.35
N LEU A 533 -21.69 -4.27 -17.01
CA LEU A 533 -23.06 -3.80 -17.15
C LEU A 533 -23.51 -3.89 -18.64
N PRO A 534 -24.77 -4.27 -18.92
CA PRO A 534 -25.27 -4.34 -20.29
C PRO A 534 -25.11 -3.03 -21.05
N VAL A 535 -24.78 -3.13 -22.33
CA VAL A 535 -24.70 -1.97 -23.22
C VAL A 535 -26.06 -1.27 -23.26
N ASP A 536 -26.03 0.00 -22.89
CA ASP A 536 -27.17 0.87 -23.02
C ASP A 536 -27.18 1.51 -24.42
N THR A 537 -28.20 1.15 -25.18
CA THR A 537 -28.33 1.54 -26.60
C THR A 537 -28.85 2.96 -26.80
N ARG A 538 -29.18 3.70 -25.73
CA ARG A 538 -29.53 5.11 -25.83
C ARG A 538 -28.33 5.90 -26.35
N ASN A 539 -28.54 6.75 -27.37
CA ASN A 539 -27.47 7.55 -28.00
C ASN A 539 -26.70 8.47 -27.03
N CYS A 540 -27.28 8.75 -25.87
CA CYS A 540 -26.72 9.62 -24.84
C CYS A 540 -26.13 8.85 -23.65
N SER A 541 -26.21 7.52 -23.65
CA SER A 541 -25.71 6.75 -22.53
C SER A 541 -24.19 6.79 -22.50
N VAL A 542 -23.66 6.94 -21.29
CA VAL A 542 -22.23 6.75 -21.01
C VAL A 542 -21.87 5.26 -20.89
N TYR A 543 -22.86 4.38 -20.74
CA TYR A 543 -22.68 2.92 -20.67
C TYR A 543 -22.79 2.26 -22.06
N GLY A 544 -22.07 2.82 -23.02
CA GLY A 544 -22.03 2.35 -24.40
C GLY A 544 -21.16 1.10 -24.61
N PHE A 545 -20.95 0.73 -25.87
CA PHE A 545 -20.11 -0.42 -26.25
C PHE A 545 -18.64 -0.25 -25.83
N GLU A 546 -18.12 0.97 -25.85
CA GLU A 546 -16.75 1.28 -25.43
C GLU A 546 -16.55 0.98 -23.95
N GLU A 547 -17.41 1.54 -23.08
CA GLU A 547 -17.39 1.28 -21.64
C GLU A 547 -17.59 -0.21 -21.29
N TYR A 548 -18.47 -0.89 -22.03
CA TYR A 548 -18.64 -2.34 -21.90
C TYR A 548 -17.34 -3.10 -22.21
N ALA A 549 -16.67 -2.76 -23.31
CA ALA A 549 -15.44 -3.41 -23.73
C ALA A 549 -14.28 -3.13 -22.76
N ASP A 550 -14.19 -1.91 -22.24
CA ASP A 550 -13.20 -1.53 -21.25
C ASP A 550 -13.41 -2.30 -19.94
N ASN A 551 -14.63 -2.33 -19.40
CA ASN A 551 -14.92 -3.11 -18.20
C ASN A 551 -14.66 -4.60 -18.39
N LEU A 552 -15.03 -5.17 -19.55
CA LEU A 552 -14.75 -6.56 -19.88
C LEU A 552 -13.24 -6.87 -19.88
N ALA A 553 -12.39 -5.92 -20.30
CA ALA A 553 -10.94 -6.09 -20.30
C ALA A 553 -10.33 -6.11 -18.87
N TYR A 554 -11.02 -5.52 -17.88
CA TYR A 554 -10.58 -5.50 -16.48
C TYR A 554 -11.11 -6.68 -15.66
N ILE A 555 -12.12 -7.40 -16.14
CA ILE A 555 -12.68 -8.56 -15.45
C ILE A 555 -11.74 -9.77 -15.60
N SER A 556 -11.31 -10.30 -14.46
CA SER A 556 -10.45 -11.48 -14.40
C SER A 556 -11.25 -12.73 -14.09
N ASN A 557 -11.13 -13.77 -14.91
CA ASN A 557 -11.72 -15.08 -14.59
C ASN A 557 -11.16 -15.71 -13.30
N CYS A 558 -10.03 -15.20 -12.78
CA CYS A 558 -9.46 -15.66 -11.52
C CYS A 558 -10.24 -15.14 -10.30
N SER A 559 -10.87 -13.96 -10.38
CA SER A 559 -11.61 -13.38 -9.25
C SER A 559 -12.80 -14.24 -8.82
N LEU A 560 -13.26 -15.15 -9.67
CA LEU A 560 -14.36 -16.09 -9.40
C LEU A 560 -14.02 -17.19 -8.39
N ASN A 561 -12.74 -17.50 -8.16
CA ASN A 561 -12.32 -18.57 -7.25
C ASN A 561 -11.94 -18.02 -5.87
N VAL A 562 -12.88 -17.31 -5.25
CA VAL A 562 -12.71 -16.69 -3.94
C VAL A 562 -12.61 -17.80 -2.87
N GLU A 563 -11.57 -17.79 -2.04
CA GLU A 563 -11.37 -18.75 -0.93
C GLU A 563 -11.15 -20.23 -1.29
N ASN A 564 -10.92 -20.54 -2.58
CA ASN A 564 -10.63 -21.91 -3.02
C ASN A 564 -9.28 -22.01 -3.76
N ALA A 565 -8.22 -22.26 -3.01
CA ALA A 565 -6.87 -22.45 -3.55
C ALA A 565 -6.79 -23.55 -4.61
N SER A 566 -7.52 -24.66 -4.42
CA SER A 566 -7.50 -25.78 -5.36
C SER A 566 -8.18 -25.43 -6.68
N ALA A 567 -9.34 -24.76 -6.64
CA ALA A 567 -10.05 -24.31 -7.83
C ALA A 567 -9.27 -23.21 -8.57
N CYS A 568 -8.69 -22.28 -7.82
CA CYS A 568 -7.82 -21.24 -8.37
C CYS A 568 -6.65 -21.85 -9.14
N ASN A 569 -5.88 -22.73 -8.49
CA ASN A 569 -4.69 -23.34 -9.09
C ASN A 569 -5.01 -24.39 -10.16
N ALA A 570 -6.27 -24.84 -10.27
CA ALA A 570 -6.71 -25.69 -11.38
C ALA A 570 -6.76 -24.92 -12.71
N ASN A 571 -6.92 -23.60 -12.66
CA ASN A 571 -6.77 -22.74 -13.82
C ASN A 571 -5.29 -22.32 -13.95
N GLY A 572 -4.60 -22.84 -14.97
CA GLY A 572 -3.18 -22.51 -15.20
C GLY A 572 -2.89 -21.04 -15.54
N ALA A 573 -3.92 -20.20 -15.70
CA ALA A 573 -3.78 -18.75 -15.83
C ALA A 573 -4.02 -18.00 -14.51
N CYS A 574 -4.22 -18.72 -13.40
CA CYS A 574 -4.50 -18.16 -12.09
C CYS A 574 -3.56 -18.73 -11.02
N LYS A 575 -3.26 -17.91 -10.02
CA LYS A 575 -2.43 -18.26 -8.88
C LYS A 575 -3.14 -17.86 -7.59
N TRP A 576 -3.14 -18.80 -6.65
CA TRP A 576 -3.60 -18.53 -5.29
C TRP A 576 -2.56 -17.77 -4.50
N GLU A 577 -2.92 -16.59 -3.99
CA GLU A 577 -2.12 -15.82 -3.04
C GLU A 577 -2.75 -15.88 -1.65
N PRO A 578 -2.08 -16.47 -0.64
CA PRO A 578 -2.52 -16.43 0.74
C PRO A 578 -2.61 -14.98 1.22
N MET A 579 -3.69 -14.65 1.91
CA MET A 579 -3.92 -13.30 2.43
C MET A 579 -4.82 -13.36 3.66
N PHE A 580 -4.26 -12.90 4.79
CA PHE A 580 -4.87 -13.06 6.12
C PHE A 580 -5.20 -14.54 6.41
N GLU A 581 -6.36 -14.82 7.00
CA GLU A 581 -6.82 -16.18 7.30
C GLU A 581 -7.25 -16.97 6.04
N THR A 582 -7.36 -16.31 4.89
CA THR A 582 -7.78 -16.93 3.62
C THR A 582 -6.83 -16.56 2.47
N GLY A 583 -7.33 -16.16 1.30
CA GLY A 583 -6.51 -15.77 0.17
C GLY A 583 -7.33 -15.29 -1.01
N VAL A 584 -6.63 -14.84 -2.05
CA VAL A 584 -7.23 -14.31 -3.27
C VAL A 584 -6.67 -15.05 -4.48
N CYS A 585 -7.53 -15.28 -5.47
CA CYS A 585 -7.12 -15.87 -6.73
C CYS A 585 -6.85 -14.77 -7.77
N LEU A 586 -5.59 -14.67 -8.21
CA LEU A 586 -5.12 -13.62 -9.10
C LEU A 586 -4.69 -14.21 -10.45
N PRO A 587 -4.67 -13.41 -11.53
CA PRO A 587 -4.02 -13.81 -12.78
C PRO A 587 -2.56 -14.21 -12.53
N ASP A 588 -2.19 -15.43 -12.93
CA ASP A 588 -0.79 -15.87 -12.94
C ASP A 588 -0.10 -15.26 -14.16
N ARG A 589 0.40 -14.05 -13.98
CA ARG A 589 1.21 -13.33 -14.97
C ARG A 589 2.59 -13.13 -14.37
N PRO A 590 3.67 -13.63 -15.00
CA PRO A 590 5.01 -13.29 -14.55
C PRO A 590 5.12 -11.76 -14.55
N GLY A 591 5.57 -11.20 -13.43
CA GLY A 591 5.84 -9.76 -13.34
C GLY A 591 6.69 -9.31 -14.51
N LEU A 592 6.59 -8.04 -14.91
CA LEU A 592 7.48 -7.48 -15.91
C LEU A 592 8.93 -7.76 -15.47
N SER A 593 9.55 -8.74 -16.14
CA SER A 593 10.99 -8.97 -16.14
C SER A 593 11.64 -7.84 -16.93
N THR A 594 11.36 -6.59 -16.55
CA THR A 594 12.25 -5.49 -16.83
C THR A 594 13.48 -5.77 -15.99
N ALA A 595 14.43 -6.53 -16.56
CA ALA A 595 15.82 -6.30 -16.23
C ALA A 595 16.01 -4.79 -16.34
N VAL A 596 16.47 -4.16 -15.26
CA VAL A 596 16.94 -2.79 -15.38
C VAL A 596 18.00 -2.86 -16.48
N ASN A 597 17.71 -2.31 -17.67
CA ASN A 597 18.64 -2.29 -18.78
C ASN A 597 19.73 -1.29 -18.39
N ILE A 598 20.68 -1.78 -17.60
CA ILE A 598 21.82 -1.01 -17.15
C ILE A 598 22.76 -0.95 -18.34
N ALA A 599 22.72 0.17 -19.07
CA ALA A 599 23.67 0.43 -20.13
C ALA A 599 25.08 0.51 -19.52
N VAL A 600 25.83 -0.58 -19.64
CA VAL A 600 27.26 -0.62 -19.31
C VAL A 600 27.96 0.37 -20.25
N PRO A 601 28.67 1.39 -19.74
CA PRO A 601 29.59 2.14 -20.58
C PRO A 601 30.66 1.15 -21.02
N THR A 602 30.62 0.70 -22.27
CA THR A 602 31.73 -0.02 -22.88
C THR A 602 32.89 0.96 -22.93
N THR A 603 33.80 0.89 -21.96
CA THR A 603 35.12 1.50 -22.09
C THR A 603 35.83 0.75 -23.20
N THR A 604 35.63 1.22 -24.42
CA THR A 604 36.51 0.88 -25.52
C THR A 604 37.84 1.54 -25.19
N THR A 605 38.81 0.77 -24.71
CA THR A 605 40.18 1.24 -24.55
C THR A 605 40.72 1.51 -25.96
N THR A 606 40.46 2.70 -26.50
CA THR A 606 41.15 3.16 -27.70
C THR A 606 42.59 3.41 -27.27
N ALA A 607 43.48 2.50 -27.62
CA ALA A 607 44.91 2.75 -27.58
C ALA A 607 45.18 3.97 -28.46
N VAL A 608 45.34 5.14 -27.84
CA VAL A 608 45.77 6.35 -28.53
C VAL A 608 47.27 6.20 -28.76
N THR A 609 47.61 5.74 -29.96
CA THR A 609 48.94 5.93 -30.52
C THR A 609 49.05 7.40 -30.89
N THR A 610 49.81 8.16 -30.10
CA THR A 610 50.13 9.56 -30.41
C THR A 610 51.01 9.61 -31.66
N ASN A 611 50.46 10.12 -32.76
CA ASN A 611 51.26 10.72 -33.82
C ASN A 611 50.82 12.18 -33.97
N GLU A 612 51.76 13.08 -33.72
CA GLU A 612 51.65 14.51 -34.00
C GLU A 612 51.45 14.75 -35.50
N THR A 613 50.51 15.60 -35.86
CA THR A 613 50.73 16.64 -36.89
C THR A 613 49.64 17.70 -36.84
N SER A 614 50.11 18.93 -36.99
CA SER A 614 49.41 20.22 -37.04
C SER A 614 48.60 20.39 -38.32
N GLU A 615 47.41 21.03 -38.24
CA GLU A 615 47.03 22.21 -39.03
C GLU A 615 45.59 22.71 -38.69
N ILE A 616 45.38 24.01 -38.87
CA ILE A 616 44.19 24.86 -38.64
C ILE A 616 43.97 25.62 -39.99
N PRO A 617 42.82 26.25 -40.39
CA PRO A 617 41.35 26.09 -40.24
C PRO A 617 40.69 26.12 -41.69
N PRO A 618 39.52 26.73 -42.05
CA PRO A 618 38.30 27.21 -41.37
C PRO A 618 36.94 26.83 -42.05
N GLY A 619 35.82 27.17 -41.39
CA GLY A 619 34.64 27.73 -42.08
C GLY A 619 33.51 26.78 -42.56
N PRO A 620 32.38 27.33 -43.04
CA PRO A 620 31.02 27.04 -42.52
C PRO A 620 30.05 26.41 -43.55
N GLU A 621 28.74 26.38 -43.20
CA GLU A 621 27.55 26.02 -44.02
C GLU A 621 27.34 24.50 -44.27
N GLU A 622 26.17 23.91 -44.51
CA GLU A 622 24.74 24.17 -44.39
C GLU A 622 24.06 22.79 -44.62
N MET A 623 22.82 22.64 -44.13
CA MET A 623 21.74 21.77 -44.66
C MET A 623 22.03 20.32 -45.15
N SER A 624 21.37 19.33 -44.54
CA SER A 624 20.07 18.81 -45.00
C SER A 624 19.74 17.40 -44.49
N ALA A 625 18.42 17.20 -44.39
CA ALA A 625 17.62 16.00 -44.18
C ALA A 625 18.27 14.62 -44.35
N SER A 626 17.92 13.70 -43.44
CA SER A 626 17.09 12.53 -43.78
C SER A 626 16.93 11.61 -42.56
N GLY A 627 15.77 10.97 -42.48
CA GLY A 627 15.21 10.44 -41.25
C GLY A 627 15.89 9.20 -40.68
N LEU A 628 15.53 8.94 -39.42
CA LEU A 628 15.61 7.63 -38.82
C LEU A 628 14.41 7.46 -37.88
N ALA A 629 13.76 6.31 -38.04
CA ALA A 629 12.66 5.84 -37.23
C ALA A 629 13.03 5.91 -35.74
N VAL A 630 12.22 6.63 -34.97
CA VAL A 630 12.26 6.57 -33.51
C VAL A 630 11.45 5.36 -33.09
N ALA A 631 12.16 4.27 -32.79
CA ALA A 631 11.64 3.22 -31.93
C ALA A 631 11.57 3.80 -30.51
N SER A 632 10.37 4.18 -30.07
CA SER A 632 10.11 4.59 -28.69
C SER A 632 10.26 3.37 -27.77
N LEU A 633 11.41 3.28 -27.12
CA LEU A 633 11.69 2.32 -26.05
C LEU A 633 11.11 2.89 -24.75
N MET A 634 9.98 2.34 -24.29
CA MET A 634 9.36 2.69 -23.00
C MET A 634 10.28 2.27 -21.86
N ILE A 635 10.75 3.25 -21.08
CA ILE A 635 11.40 3.05 -19.79
C ILE A 635 10.29 3.06 -18.73
N VAL A 636 10.08 1.92 -18.07
CA VAL A 636 9.13 1.75 -16.97
C VAL A 636 9.83 2.10 -15.65
N THR A 637 9.56 3.29 -15.12
CA THR A 637 9.78 3.61 -13.70
C THR A 637 8.52 3.21 -12.93
N ALA A 638 8.68 2.42 -11.87
CA ALA A 638 7.58 1.91 -11.04
C ALA A 638 6.93 2.96 -10.11
N SER A 639 6.93 4.21 -10.53
CA SER A 639 6.12 5.30 -10.01
C SER A 639 5.92 6.23 -11.21
N ALA A 640 4.66 6.57 -11.49
CA ALA A 640 4.14 7.18 -12.73
C ALA A 640 3.90 6.18 -13.89
N ILE A 641 2.69 5.60 -13.89
CA ILE A 641 2.00 5.29 -15.15
C ILE A 641 1.83 6.62 -15.89
N GLN A 642 2.28 6.64 -17.14
CA GLN A 642 2.50 7.82 -17.99
C GLN A 642 1.33 8.81 -18.02
N VAL A 643 1.61 10.02 -17.52
CA VAL A 643 0.85 11.24 -17.83
C VAL A 643 1.55 11.91 -19.01
N PHE A 644 0.97 11.84 -20.20
CA PHE A 644 1.22 12.82 -21.26
C PHE A 644 -0.02 13.70 -21.33
N GLY A 645 0.18 15.02 -21.15
CA GLY A 645 -0.89 15.98 -20.87
C GLY A 645 -1.58 16.59 -22.07
#